data_AF-A0A964QQ59-F1
#
_entry.id   AF-A0A964QQ59-F1
#
_cell.length_a   1.000
_cell.length_b   1.000
_cell.length_c   1.000
_cell.angle_alpha   90.00
_cell.angle_beta   90.00
_cell.angle_gamma   90.00
#
_symmetry.space_group_name_H-M   'P 1'
#
loop_
_entity.id
_entity.type
_entity.pdbx_description
1 polymer ?
#
loop_
_entity_poly.entity_id
_entity_poly.type
_entity_poly.pdbx_seq_one_letter_code
_entity_poly.pdbx_strand_id
1 'polypeptide(L)'
;MPALTFRFQCRGVHLTELGLWLDPHTRQLGPEKVFISHAHSDHTGLHREIILSEPTSKLMHARLAGEWLEHVLPFGQPAHFDNGIPYDLTLLPAGHIFGSAMSFIEAEGASLLYTGDFKLRPGLSAERCEPRPADILIMETTYGRPGYRFPPTADVLQGVIRFCREALDNDETPVLLGYSLGKSQELLRGLGDAGLPIMLHSQVHKLTEIYKQFGQSFPAYEKFESASARGKVLLCPPSVSKSGMLSNLGSVRTAVLTGWAMDPNSRYRYQADASFPLSDHADFPDLIDMVKQVNPKKVYTLHGFAADFAQTLRELGFDAQALSEEEQLALPLSEDNPEASVSRQSSLVRSLSVGTQPADRGSDSLTESTAVAFQACSFHNFATICSNIGATTKKLQKTQLLADYFKNLDAASLAPTSTWFTGSPFPSSQNNVLHLGWAIIRDTLCAVGEIDHGDFGQVYLKHSDLGETAFELLHKIAPSTSTLTIGDVEALFQQLHSARGPLGKLPMLIRVLRQGTALEGKYLIKILSSDLRIGLKEGLVEEAISQAFHAPLSDVKNANLLLGNIGGTAQLAQARQLASATLVPFRPIKYMLASPEETAADIWKRVQEWSRSTQSNFGEETPLDEPSAGKSFHQQTSAVWIEDKYDGIRAQLHKVGDRVALYSRDLKEITTTFLDLADPARALPFDFVLDGEILAIKGDRALPFAELQRRLGRREGDLFLGWEIPVQFVAFDLLWFAGESYLNKPLQVRRAALERLTSLARSQITQASSAVEIEAAFAAARDRGNEGLMIKDPASIYTPGRRGLAWLKLKKAYATLDCVVVGVEYGQGKRKAVLSLYTFAVQDEATRQLKTIGKAFTGLTDEEIAGLTKHFLTKTVIQQGRYLQVEPDTVLEIAFDAIQASSRHTSGLAMRFPRIVRIRKDKSLTEIDTLATARKLVKA
;
A
#
# COMPACT_ATOMS: atom_id res chain seq x y z
N MET A 1 9.58 35.87 -45.14
CA MET A 1 9.89 36.74 -44.00
C MET A 1 11.20 36.27 -43.41
N PRO A 2 12.05 37.15 -42.86
CA PRO A 2 13.09 36.71 -41.93
C PRO A 2 12.40 35.91 -40.81
N ALA A 3 13.00 34.80 -40.41
CA ALA A 3 12.56 34.08 -39.22
C ALA A 3 13.42 34.59 -38.06
N LEU A 4 12.79 35.01 -36.97
CA LEU A 4 13.47 35.40 -35.73
C LEU A 4 14.49 34.33 -35.34
N THR A 5 15.79 34.60 -35.54
CA THR A 5 16.82 33.59 -35.28
C THR A 5 17.16 33.56 -33.80
N PHE A 6 17.24 32.35 -33.26
CA PHE A 6 17.63 32.13 -31.88
C PHE A 6 18.49 30.88 -31.76
N ARG A 7 19.26 30.82 -30.67
CA ARG A 7 20.07 29.67 -30.28
C ARG A 7 19.67 29.24 -28.89
N PHE A 8 19.42 27.95 -28.68
CA PHE A 8 19.47 27.42 -27.33
C PHE A 8 20.95 27.31 -26.93
N GLN A 9 21.32 27.85 -25.77
CA GLN A 9 22.68 27.82 -25.24
C GLN A 9 22.66 28.23 -23.77
N CYS A 10 23.62 27.79 -22.96
CA CYS A 10 23.61 28.03 -21.50
C CYS A 10 22.28 27.63 -20.82
N ARG A 11 21.55 26.67 -21.41
CA ARG A 11 20.19 26.23 -21.08
C ARG A 11 19.07 27.29 -21.16
N GLY A 12 19.34 28.48 -21.69
CA GLY A 12 18.33 29.47 -22.05
C GLY A 12 18.21 29.64 -23.57
N VAL A 13 17.29 30.51 -24.00
CA VAL A 13 17.14 30.88 -25.42
C VAL A 13 17.78 32.25 -25.65
N HIS A 14 18.67 32.35 -26.64
CA HIS A 14 19.32 33.60 -27.03
C HIS A 14 18.84 34.06 -28.41
N LEU A 15 18.11 35.18 -28.46
CA LEU A 15 17.75 35.92 -29.67
C LEU A 15 18.92 36.87 -30.01
N THR A 16 19.95 36.32 -30.68
CA THR A 16 21.23 37.00 -30.93
C THR A 16 21.08 38.34 -31.66
N GLU A 17 20.10 38.45 -32.56
CA GLU A 17 19.88 39.65 -33.38
C GLU A 17 19.15 40.77 -32.61
N LEU A 18 18.40 40.41 -31.55
CA LEU A 18 17.71 41.35 -30.66
C LEU A 18 18.52 41.70 -29.40
N GLY A 19 19.68 41.04 -29.19
CA GLY A 19 20.48 41.18 -27.97
C GLY A 19 19.73 40.74 -26.70
N LEU A 20 18.87 39.71 -26.82
CA LEU A 20 17.92 39.32 -25.77
C LEU A 20 18.04 37.83 -25.42
N TRP A 21 18.28 37.54 -24.15
CA TRP A 21 18.18 36.21 -23.57
C TRP A 21 16.83 35.98 -22.88
N LEU A 22 16.36 34.73 -22.89
CA LEU A 22 15.18 34.25 -22.18
C LEU A 22 15.62 33.11 -21.23
N ASP A 23 15.48 33.32 -19.92
CA ASP A 23 15.84 32.41 -18.81
C ASP A 23 17.20 31.64 -18.96
N PRO A 24 18.34 32.32 -19.17
CA PRO A 24 19.65 31.67 -19.15
C PRO A 24 20.06 31.27 -17.73
N HIS A 25 20.31 29.98 -17.50
CA HIS A 25 20.77 29.48 -16.19
C HIS A 25 22.15 30.02 -15.76
N THR A 26 22.96 30.54 -16.70
CA THR A 26 24.29 31.10 -16.39
C THR A 26 24.25 32.64 -16.34
N ARG A 27 25.07 33.20 -15.45
CA ARG A 27 25.17 34.65 -15.23
C ARG A 27 25.64 35.37 -16.49
N GLN A 28 24.78 36.22 -17.06
CA GLN A 28 25.12 37.06 -18.21
C GLN A 28 25.66 38.42 -17.75
N LEU A 29 26.80 38.83 -18.31
CA LEU A 29 27.48 40.09 -18.01
C LEU A 29 27.74 40.96 -19.27
N GLY A 30 27.23 40.52 -20.43
CA GLY A 30 27.38 41.22 -21.71
C GLY A 30 26.56 42.50 -21.84
N PRO A 31 26.41 43.04 -23.05
CA PRO A 31 25.48 44.13 -23.36
C PRO A 31 24.02 43.65 -23.52
N GLU A 32 23.81 42.34 -23.64
CA GLU A 32 22.53 41.71 -23.87
C GLU A 32 21.60 41.82 -22.64
N LYS A 33 20.31 42.02 -22.88
CA LYS A 33 19.26 42.03 -21.85
C LYS A 33 18.82 40.60 -21.55
N VAL A 34 18.38 40.36 -20.31
CA VAL A 34 17.89 39.04 -19.87
C VAL A 34 16.44 39.12 -19.41
N PHE A 35 15.52 38.57 -20.18
CA PHE A 35 14.17 38.29 -19.69
C PHE A 35 14.22 37.17 -18.63
N ILE A 36 13.58 37.41 -17.50
CA ILE A 36 13.38 36.44 -16.42
C ILE A 36 11.87 36.21 -16.25
N SER A 37 11.40 35.01 -16.57
CA SER A 37 9.98 34.66 -16.50
C SER A 37 9.43 34.70 -15.08
N HIS A 38 10.19 34.18 -14.10
CA HIS A 38 9.73 34.08 -12.71
C HIS A 38 10.88 33.86 -11.71
N ALA A 39 10.60 34.11 -10.43
CA ALA A 39 11.61 34.14 -9.37
C ALA A 39 11.97 32.76 -8.77
N HIS A 40 12.13 31.70 -9.57
CA HIS A 40 12.74 30.42 -9.14
C HIS A 40 14.24 30.37 -9.43
N SER A 41 14.96 29.61 -8.61
CA SER A 41 16.44 29.49 -8.61
C SER A 41 17.05 29.02 -9.92
N ASP A 42 16.23 28.39 -10.74
CA ASP A 42 16.53 27.74 -12.00
C ASP A 42 16.53 28.80 -13.13
N HIS A 43 15.64 29.80 -13.04
CA HIS A 43 15.44 30.88 -14.01
C HIS A 43 16.10 32.21 -13.59
N THR A 44 16.51 32.36 -12.32
CA THR A 44 17.15 33.57 -11.79
C THR A 44 18.67 33.45 -11.64
N GLY A 45 19.42 34.40 -12.19
CA GLY A 45 20.83 34.64 -11.87
C GLY A 45 21.13 36.12 -11.57
N LEU A 46 22.38 36.43 -11.23
CA LEU A 46 22.86 37.81 -10.99
C LEU A 46 23.24 38.52 -12.30
N HIS A 47 22.38 38.47 -13.31
CA HIS A 47 22.65 39.08 -14.63
C HIS A 47 22.84 40.60 -14.51
N ARG A 48 23.56 41.20 -15.46
CA ARG A 48 23.81 42.64 -15.46
C ARG A 48 22.54 43.47 -15.65
N GLU A 49 21.69 43.08 -16.58
CA GLU A 49 20.51 43.84 -17.01
C GLU A 49 19.35 42.88 -17.31
N ILE A 50 18.21 43.08 -16.63
CA ILE A 50 17.09 42.13 -16.60
C ILE A 50 15.75 42.79 -16.97
N ILE A 51 14.84 42.01 -17.57
CA ILE A 51 13.45 42.39 -17.90
C ILE A 51 12.52 41.43 -17.17
N LEU A 52 11.55 41.94 -16.41
CA LEU A 52 10.69 41.15 -15.53
C LEU A 52 9.44 41.92 -15.05
N SER A 53 8.48 41.21 -14.46
CA SER A 53 7.31 41.79 -13.82
C SER A 53 7.62 42.37 -12.44
N GLU A 54 6.79 43.31 -11.95
CA GLU A 54 6.98 43.92 -10.62
C GLU A 54 6.99 42.91 -9.46
N PRO A 55 6.07 41.92 -9.36
CA PRO A 55 6.13 40.95 -8.29
C PRO A 55 7.37 40.06 -8.38
N THR A 56 7.81 39.68 -9.59
CA THR A 56 9.05 38.91 -9.79
C THR A 56 10.28 39.70 -9.34
N SER A 57 10.35 41.02 -9.58
CA SER A 57 11.42 41.88 -9.02
C SER A 57 11.45 41.84 -7.49
N LYS A 58 10.32 42.10 -6.80
CA LYS A 58 10.28 42.06 -5.33
C LYS A 58 10.64 40.68 -4.77
N LEU A 59 10.23 39.60 -5.46
CA LEU A 59 10.56 38.23 -5.09
C LEU A 59 12.04 37.89 -5.34
N MET A 60 12.67 38.43 -6.39
CA MET A 60 14.12 38.31 -6.63
C MET A 60 14.94 39.04 -5.58
N HIS A 61 14.65 40.31 -5.29
CA HIS A 61 15.30 41.10 -4.21
C HIS A 61 15.14 40.44 -2.83
N ALA A 62 14.09 39.63 -2.64
CA ALA A 62 13.88 38.86 -1.42
C ALA A 62 14.63 37.51 -1.36
N ARG A 63 15.13 37.00 -2.49
CA ARG A 63 15.79 35.69 -2.61
C ARG A 63 17.29 35.78 -2.91
N LEU A 64 17.72 36.80 -3.63
CA LEU A 64 19.10 37.01 -4.09
C LEU A 64 19.70 38.26 -3.42
N ALA A 65 21.03 38.29 -3.31
CA ALA A 65 21.78 39.45 -2.86
C ALA A 65 22.78 39.85 -3.96
N GLY A 66 22.67 41.08 -4.43
CA GLY A 66 23.48 41.65 -5.52
C GLY A 66 22.81 42.90 -6.09
N GLU A 67 23.46 43.48 -7.09
CA GLU A 67 22.95 44.64 -7.84
C GLU A 67 22.83 44.26 -9.32
N TRP A 68 21.77 44.75 -9.97
CA TRP A 68 21.45 44.56 -11.39
C TRP A 68 20.61 45.75 -11.87
N LEU A 69 20.62 46.02 -13.17
CA LEU A 69 19.71 46.98 -13.79
C LEU A 69 18.39 46.28 -14.13
N GLU A 70 17.26 46.74 -13.58
CA GLU A 70 15.94 46.12 -13.81
C GLU A 70 15.00 46.98 -14.66
N HIS A 71 14.48 46.39 -15.74
CA HIS A 71 13.37 46.89 -16.54
C HIS A 71 12.08 46.22 -16.06
N VAL A 72 11.40 46.87 -15.11
CA VAL A 72 10.15 46.37 -14.53
C VAL A 72 8.96 46.74 -15.40
N LEU A 73 8.31 45.75 -16.01
CA LEU A 73 7.21 45.95 -16.95
C LEU A 73 5.86 45.49 -16.37
N PRO A 74 4.76 46.25 -16.59
CA PRO A 74 3.41 45.81 -16.26
C PRO A 74 2.87 44.83 -17.31
N PHE A 75 2.01 43.90 -16.88
CA PHE A 75 1.37 42.95 -17.79
C PHE A 75 0.50 43.64 -18.86
N GLY A 76 0.51 43.09 -20.07
CA GLY A 76 -0.34 43.49 -21.19
C GLY A 76 0.08 44.76 -21.92
N GLN A 77 1.10 45.50 -21.44
CA GLN A 77 1.61 46.71 -22.10
C GLN A 77 2.91 46.39 -22.86
N PRO A 78 3.06 46.82 -24.13
CA PRO A 78 4.30 46.64 -24.88
C PRO A 78 5.37 47.64 -24.40
N ALA A 79 6.60 47.16 -24.26
CA ALA A 79 7.78 47.98 -24.04
C ALA A 79 8.72 47.89 -25.26
N HIS A 80 9.12 49.05 -25.76
CA HIS A 80 9.94 49.16 -26.97
C HIS A 80 11.43 49.05 -26.66
N PHE A 81 12.15 48.24 -27.43
CA PHE A 81 13.58 48.04 -27.31
C PHE A 81 14.26 48.08 -28.70
N ASP A 82 15.51 48.53 -28.73
CA ASP A 82 16.35 48.56 -29.93
C ASP A 82 17.77 48.11 -29.57
N ASN A 83 18.33 47.24 -30.42
CA ASN A 83 19.73 46.78 -30.37
C ASN A 83 20.32 46.67 -31.79
N GLY A 84 19.84 47.50 -32.73
CA GLY A 84 20.12 47.43 -34.17
C GLY A 84 18.95 46.85 -34.98
N ILE A 85 18.06 46.11 -34.32
CA ILE A 85 16.72 45.77 -34.80
C ILE A 85 15.73 46.22 -33.72
N PRO A 86 14.70 47.02 -34.05
CA PRO A 86 13.66 47.41 -33.10
C PRO A 86 12.66 46.27 -32.87
N TYR A 87 12.27 46.07 -31.62
CA TYR A 87 11.25 45.09 -31.21
C TYR A 87 10.41 45.59 -30.06
N ASP A 88 9.16 45.13 -30.00
CA ASP A 88 8.27 45.35 -28.86
C ASP A 88 8.18 44.05 -28.04
N LEU A 89 8.27 44.18 -26.71
CA LEU A 89 8.16 43.07 -25.76
C LEU A 89 7.02 43.35 -24.79
N THR A 90 6.01 42.48 -24.79
CA THR A 90 4.86 42.51 -23.87
C THR A 90 4.94 41.34 -22.89
N LEU A 91 4.81 41.62 -21.59
CA LEU A 91 4.66 40.56 -20.59
C LEU A 91 3.20 40.09 -20.53
N LEU A 92 2.97 38.78 -20.57
CA LEU A 92 1.67 38.14 -20.37
C LEU A 92 1.73 37.22 -19.15
N PRO A 93 0.70 37.10 -18.30
CA PRO A 93 0.76 36.20 -17.15
C PRO A 93 0.92 34.72 -17.56
N ALA A 94 1.83 33.99 -16.91
CA ALA A 94 2.08 32.56 -17.16
C ALA A 94 1.29 31.63 -16.21
N GLY A 95 0.79 32.15 -15.09
CA GLY A 95 -0.04 31.40 -14.13
C GLY A 95 0.66 30.32 -13.30
N HIS A 96 2.00 30.20 -13.42
CA HIS A 96 2.81 29.26 -12.66
C HIS A 96 2.94 29.67 -11.19
N ILE A 97 3.49 30.86 -10.94
CA ILE A 97 3.52 31.52 -9.63
C ILE A 97 3.06 32.97 -9.75
N PHE A 98 2.79 33.64 -8.63
CA PHE A 98 2.44 35.06 -8.64
C PHE A 98 3.57 35.89 -9.27
N GLY A 99 3.23 36.72 -10.26
CA GLY A 99 4.16 37.49 -11.08
C GLY A 99 4.84 36.72 -12.22
N SER A 100 4.60 35.41 -12.38
CA SER A 100 5.20 34.64 -13.50
C SER A 100 4.72 35.17 -14.86
N ALA A 101 5.66 35.37 -15.77
CA ALA A 101 5.43 36.01 -17.06
C ALA A 101 5.89 35.14 -18.23
N MET A 102 5.08 35.10 -19.27
CA MET A 102 5.46 34.75 -20.63
C MET A 102 5.94 36.04 -21.32
N SER A 103 6.93 35.92 -22.21
CA SER A 103 7.40 37.02 -23.05
C SER A 103 6.79 36.90 -24.45
N PHE A 104 6.00 37.88 -24.86
CA PHE A 104 5.46 38.01 -26.21
C PHE A 104 6.24 39.11 -26.94
N ILE A 105 6.95 38.73 -28.00
CA ILE A 105 7.92 39.56 -28.72
C ILE A 105 7.44 39.74 -30.16
N GLU A 106 7.40 40.99 -30.64
CA GLU A 106 7.05 41.35 -32.01
C GLU A 106 8.23 42.11 -32.65
N ALA A 107 8.76 41.58 -33.77
CA ALA A 107 9.87 42.17 -34.51
C ALA A 107 9.81 41.79 -36.00
N GLU A 108 10.22 42.69 -36.90
CA GLU A 108 10.26 42.48 -38.37
C GLU A 108 8.97 41.92 -39.03
N GLY A 109 7.82 42.04 -38.37
CA GLY A 109 6.55 41.49 -38.84
C GLY A 109 6.33 39.99 -38.51
N ALA A 110 7.09 39.45 -37.56
CA ALA A 110 6.89 38.13 -36.97
C ALA A 110 6.70 38.23 -35.44
N SER A 111 5.98 37.25 -34.87
CA SER A 111 5.63 37.20 -33.44
C SER A 111 6.11 35.90 -32.78
N LEU A 112 6.64 36.02 -31.56
CA LEU A 112 7.18 34.91 -30.78
C LEU A 112 6.62 34.96 -29.35
N LEU A 113 6.05 33.85 -28.87
CA LEU A 113 5.67 33.67 -27.48
C LEU A 113 6.61 32.67 -26.80
N TYR A 114 7.31 33.12 -25.76
CA TYR A 114 8.10 32.27 -24.86
C TYR A 114 7.38 32.12 -23.52
N THR A 115 7.09 30.89 -23.10
CA THR A 115 6.23 30.66 -21.91
C THR A 115 6.94 30.82 -20.57
N GLY A 116 8.22 30.46 -20.48
CA GLY A 116 8.82 30.04 -19.20
C GLY A 116 8.04 28.86 -18.59
N ASP A 117 8.17 28.64 -17.28
CA ASP A 117 7.22 27.78 -16.56
C ASP A 117 5.82 28.43 -16.56
N PHE A 118 4.79 27.66 -16.95
CA PHE A 118 3.41 28.14 -17.07
C PHE A 118 2.39 27.09 -16.58
N LYS A 119 1.14 27.52 -16.35
CA LYS A 119 0.01 26.66 -15.94
C LYS A 119 -1.32 27.27 -16.40
N LEU A 120 -2.07 26.54 -17.23
CA LEU A 120 -3.35 27.04 -17.77
C LEU A 120 -4.51 26.91 -16.77
N ARG A 121 -4.57 25.81 -16.00
CA ARG A 121 -5.61 25.63 -14.98
C ARG A 121 -5.49 26.74 -13.93
N PRO A 122 -6.61 27.40 -13.56
CA PRO A 122 -6.57 28.53 -12.63
C PRO A 122 -5.99 28.10 -11.29
N GLY A 123 -4.84 28.69 -10.92
CA GLY A 123 -4.30 28.58 -9.58
C GLY A 123 -5.14 29.36 -8.57
N LEU A 124 -4.90 29.09 -7.29
CA LEU A 124 -5.48 29.87 -6.20
C LEU A 124 -4.65 31.13 -5.88
N SER A 125 -3.33 31.07 -6.02
CA SER A 125 -2.38 32.07 -5.52
C SER A 125 -1.64 32.89 -6.59
N ALA A 126 -1.85 32.61 -7.87
CA ALA A 126 -1.22 33.30 -9.01
C ALA A 126 -2.28 33.96 -9.91
N GLU A 127 -1.83 34.80 -10.83
CA GLU A 127 -2.61 35.29 -11.97
C GLU A 127 -3.11 34.12 -12.85
N ARG A 128 -4.14 34.34 -13.67
CA ARG A 128 -4.54 33.36 -14.69
C ARG A 128 -3.61 33.48 -15.89
N CYS A 129 -3.22 32.35 -16.48
CA CYS A 129 -2.44 32.38 -17.72
C CYS A 129 -3.26 32.96 -18.88
N GLU A 130 -2.68 33.89 -19.64
CA GLU A 130 -3.31 34.55 -20.79
C GLU A 130 -2.52 34.28 -22.08
N PRO A 131 -2.67 33.09 -22.70
CA PRO A 131 -2.02 32.77 -23.96
C PRO A 131 -2.51 33.68 -25.10
N ARG A 132 -1.58 34.12 -25.95
CA ARG A 132 -1.82 35.00 -27.10
C ARG A 132 -1.35 34.30 -28.39
N PRO A 133 -2.06 34.44 -29.52
CA PRO A 133 -1.59 33.91 -30.80
C PRO A 133 -0.22 34.48 -31.20
N ALA A 134 0.66 33.62 -31.72
CA ALA A 134 2.02 33.96 -32.15
C ALA A 134 2.46 33.06 -33.32
N ASP A 135 3.38 33.52 -34.18
CA ASP A 135 3.94 32.70 -35.27
C ASP A 135 4.80 31.56 -34.74
N ILE A 136 5.62 31.84 -33.71
CA ILE A 136 6.51 30.91 -33.05
C ILE A 136 6.10 30.77 -31.58
N LEU A 137 5.89 29.53 -31.13
CA LEU A 137 5.74 29.20 -29.71
C LEU A 137 7.00 28.49 -29.22
N ILE A 138 7.63 29.02 -28.17
CA ILE A 138 8.70 28.34 -27.43
C ILE A 138 8.17 28.04 -26.02
N MET A 139 8.00 26.76 -25.69
CA MET A 139 7.26 26.34 -24.49
C MET A 139 7.98 25.30 -23.63
N GLU A 140 7.76 25.39 -22.32
CA GLU A 140 8.20 24.42 -21.30
C GLU A 140 7.37 23.12 -21.37
N THR A 141 7.98 21.97 -21.04
CA THR A 141 7.36 20.63 -21.16
C THR A 141 7.71 19.64 -20.02
N THR A 142 7.83 20.10 -18.76
CA THR A 142 8.20 19.30 -17.57
C THR A 142 7.35 18.04 -17.42
N TYR A 143 6.08 18.12 -17.82
CA TYR A 143 5.11 17.01 -17.76
C TYR A 143 4.65 16.54 -19.16
N GLY A 144 5.49 16.69 -20.19
CA GLY A 144 5.23 16.38 -21.61
C GLY A 144 5.00 14.90 -21.99
N ARG A 145 4.54 14.03 -21.07
CA ARG A 145 4.18 12.64 -21.36
C ARG A 145 2.71 12.35 -21.01
N PRO A 146 1.97 11.53 -21.80
CA PRO A 146 0.55 11.24 -21.59
C PRO A 146 0.13 10.75 -20.19
N GLY A 147 1.07 10.18 -19.42
CA GLY A 147 0.82 9.73 -18.04
C GLY A 147 0.69 10.86 -17.01
N TYR A 148 1.18 12.08 -17.31
CA TYR A 148 1.02 13.24 -16.44
C TYR A 148 -0.26 14.00 -16.78
N ARG A 149 -1.38 13.47 -16.27
CA ARG A 149 -2.67 14.15 -16.16
C ARG A 149 -3.00 14.27 -14.68
N PHE A 150 -2.93 15.46 -14.11
CA PHE A 150 -3.18 15.65 -12.68
C PHE A 150 -4.69 15.62 -12.38
N PRO A 151 -5.11 15.08 -11.22
CA PRO A 151 -6.48 15.21 -10.75
C PRO A 151 -6.84 16.68 -10.42
N PRO A 152 -8.13 17.02 -10.30
CA PRO A 152 -8.56 18.37 -9.95
C PRO A 152 -7.94 18.89 -8.64
N THR A 153 -7.47 20.13 -8.65
CA THR A 153 -6.78 20.75 -7.50
C THR A 153 -7.60 20.69 -6.21
N ALA A 154 -8.93 20.84 -6.30
CA ALA A 154 -9.83 20.74 -5.16
C ALA A 154 -9.78 19.34 -4.49
N ASP A 155 -9.76 18.27 -5.27
CA ASP A 155 -9.70 16.89 -4.75
C ASP A 155 -8.36 16.62 -4.06
N VAL A 156 -7.26 17.12 -4.65
CA VAL A 156 -5.91 17.05 -4.05
C VAL A 156 -5.88 17.78 -2.71
N LEU A 157 -6.44 18.99 -2.64
CA LEU A 157 -6.52 19.78 -1.40
C LEU A 157 -7.38 19.07 -0.34
N GLN A 158 -8.51 18.45 -0.70
CA GLN A 158 -9.30 17.65 0.24
C GLN A 158 -8.51 16.44 0.78
N GLY A 159 -7.67 15.80 -0.05
CA GLY A 159 -6.73 14.77 0.38
C GLY A 159 -5.70 15.29 1.40
N VAL A 160 -5.15 16.48 1.17
CA VAL A 160 -4.19 17.14 2.08
C VAL A 160 -4.86 17.55 3.39
N ILE A 161 -6.08 18.09 3.35
CA ILE A 161 -6.89 18.44 4.54
C ILE A 161 -7.13 17.19 5.40
N ARG A 162 -7.51 16.07 4.78
CA ARG A 162 -7.70 14.80 5.49
C ARG A 162 -6.41 14.32 6.14
N PHE A 163 -5.30 14.33 5.41
CA PHE A 163 -3.97 13.97 5.93
C PHE A 163 -3.56 14.82 7.15
N CYS A 164 -3.83 16.13 7.11
CA CYS A 164 -3.55 17.04 8.22
C CYS A 164 -4.42 16.73 9.44
N ARG A 165 -5.73 16.51 9.27
CA ARG A 165 -6.63 16.15 10.36
C ARG A 165 -6.23 14.80 10.97
N GLU A 166 -6.05 13.76 10.15
CA GLU A 166 -5.56 12.45 10.61
C GLU A 166 -4.25 12.54 11.42
N ALA A 167 -3.31 13.42 11.05
CA ALA A 167 -2.07 13.60 11.81
C ALA A 167 -2.34 14.22 13.19
N LEU A 168 -3.11 15.32 13.23
CA LEU A 168 -3.48 16.02 14.46
C LEU A 168 -4.30 15.13 15.41
N ASP A 169 -5.22 14.32 14.87
CA ASP A 169 -6.03 13.35 15.62
C ASP A 169 -5.18 12.24 16.28
N ASN A 170 -3.97 11.98 15.74
CA ASN A 170 -2.98 11.05 16.30
C ASN A 170 -1.89 11.74 17.14
N ASP A 171 -2.07 13.01 17.52
CA ASP A 171 -1.10 13.84 18.26
C ASP A 171 0.26 14.03 17.52
N GLU A 172 0.23 13.88 16.19
CA GLU A 172 1.37 14.16 15.31
C GLU A 172 1.30 15.59 14.75
N THR A 173 2.46 16.19 14.48
CA THR A 173 2.55 17.47 13.75
C THR A 173 2.56 17.19 12.24
N PRO A 174 1.51 17.50 11.46
CA PRO A 174 1.57 17.39 10.01
C PRO A 174 2.52 18.42 9.40
N VAL A 175 3.41 17.94 8.53
CA VAL A 175 4.42 18.73 7.83
C VAL A 175 4.22 18.61 6.32
N LEU A 176 3.80 19.71 5.70
CA LEU A 176 3.56 19.82 4.27
C LEU A 176 4.81 20.34 3.56
N LEU A 177 5.49 19.43 2.85
CA LEU A 177 6.71 19.69 2.09
C LEU A 177 6.35 20.27 0.71
N GLY A 178 6.20 21.61 0.67
CA GLY A 178 5.89 22.39 -0.53
C GLY A 178 6.99 23.42 -0.82
N TYR A 179 7.23 23.71 -2.11
CA TYR A 179 8.21 24.72 -2.51
C TYR A 179 7.85 26.09 -1.91
N SER A 180 8.86 26.85 -1.45
CA SER A 180 8.67 28.07 -0.64
C SER A 180 8.01 29.23 -1.38
N LEU A 181 8.03 29.20 -2.72
CA LEU A 181 7.39 30.13 -3.62
C LEU A 181 6.38 29.38 -4.49
N GLY A 182 5.23 29.99 -4.78
CA GLY A 182 4.13 29.34 -5.50
C GLY A 182 3.41 28.33 -4.60
N LYS A 183 3.83 27.06 -4.67
CA LYS A 183 3.18 25.91 -4.03
C LYS A 183 2.77 26.11 -2.57
N SER A 184 3.61 26.77 -1.76
CA SER A 184 3.26 27.05 -0.35
C SER A 184 2.15 28.09 -0.19
N GLN A 185 2.09 29.09 -1.08
CA GLN A 185 1.02 30.09 -1.11
C GLN A 185 -0.28 29.51 -1.71
N GLU A 186 -0.15 28.64 -2.72
CA GLU A 186 -1.26 27.84 -3.29
C GLU A 186 -1.90 26.96 -2.21
N LEU A 187 -1.08 26.23 -1.44
CA LEU A 187 -1.52 25.43 -0.29
C LEU A 187 -2.16 26.29 0.80
N LEU A 188 -1.51 27.39 1.20
CA LEU A 188 -2.02 28.26 2.24
C LEU A 188 -3.41 28.81 1.90
N ARG A 189 -3.65 29.21 0.64
CA ARG A 189 -4.99 29.56 0.14
C ARG A 189 -5.93 28.35 0.18
N GLY A 190 -5.52 27.21 -0.37
CA GLY A 190 -6.34 25.99 -0.48
C GLY A 190 -6.71 25.31 0.85
N LEU A 191 -6.04 25.64 1.95
CA LEU A 191 -6.33 25.16 3.29
C LEU A 191 -7.17 26.13 4.14
N GLY A 192 -7.47 27.34 3.65
CA GLY A 192 -8.09 28.41 4.45
C GLY A 192 -9.45 28.03 5.05
N ASP A 193 -10.33 27.44 4.24
CA ASP A 193 -11.67 27.02 4.66
C ASP A 193 -11.67 25.75 5.54
N ALA A 194 -10.50 25.11 5.75
CA ALA A 194 -10.40 23.85 6.46
C ALA A 194 -10.41 23.99 8.00
N GLY A 195 -10.31 25.22 8.53
CA GLY A 195 -10.24 25.48 9.97
C GLY A 195 -8.94 24.99 10.65
N LEU A 196 -7.89 24.74 9.87
CA LEU A 196 -6.62 24.22 10.35
C LEU A 196 -5.72 25.36 10.87
N PRO A 197 -5.12 25.27 12.08
CA PRO A 197 -4.13 26.23 12.55
C PRO A 197 -2.79 25.99 11.83
N ILE A 198 -2.35 26.98 11.05
CA ILE A 198 -1.21 26.85 10.12
C ILE A 198 0.02 27.64 10.62
N MET A 199 1.21 27.04 10.49
CA MET A 199 2.51 27.67 10.69
C MET A 199 3.33 27.67 9.39
N LEU A 200 4.03 28.77 9.12
CA LEU A 200 4.89 28.91 7.96
C LEU A 200 6.37 28.90 8.36
N HIS A 201 7.17 28.04 7.72
CA HIS A 201 8.63 28.11 7.79
C HIS A 201 9.14 29.50 7.40
N SER A 202 10.26 29.95 7.98
CA SER A 202 10.77 31.33 7.86
C SER A 202 10.83 31.88 6.42
N GLN A 203 11.28 31.07 5.45
CA GLN A 203 11.33 31.45 4.03
C GLN A 203 9.92 31.51 3.39
N VAL A 204 9.02 30.60 3.76
CA VAL A 204 7.62 30.61 3.29
C VAL A 204 6.92 31.86 3.79
N HIS A 205 7.09 32.18 5.08
CA HIS A 205 6.58 33.41 5.68
C HIS A 205 7.12 34.66 4.96
N LYS A 206 8.45 34.76 4.74
CA LYS A 206 9.06 35.92 4.07
C LYS A 206 8.43 36.20 2.70
N LEU A 207 8.20 35.15 1.91
CA LEU A 207 7.63 35.28 0.56
C LEU A 207 6.11 35.55 0.58
N THR A 208 5.39 34.99 1.54
CA THR A 208 3.95 35.24 1.73
C THR A 208 3.65 36.69 2.13
N GLU A 209 4.51 37.32 2.93
CA GLU A 209 4.40 38.76 3.23
C GLU A 209 4.61 39.66 2.00
N ILE A 210 5.32 39.20 0.97
CA ILE A 210 5.49 39.96 -0.28
C ILE A 210 4.22 39.87 -1.11
N TYR A 211 3.60 38.69 -1.21
CA TYR A 211 2.30 38.53 -1.89
C TYR A 211 1.24 39.47 -1.29
N LYS A 212 1.24 39.62 0.05
CA LYS A 212 0.35 40.54 0.78
C LYS A 212 0.58 42.02 0.46
N GLN A 213 1.80 42.44 0.12
CA GLN A 213 2.08 43.82 -0.33
C GLN A 213 1.39 44.15 -1.66
N PHE A 214 1.19 43.14 -2.50
CA PHE A 214 0.39 43.24 -3.74
C PHE A 214 -1.10 42.91 -3.53
N GLY A 215 -1.61 43.00 -2.29
CA GLY A 215 -3.03 42.82 -1.98
C GLY A 215 -3.54 41.37 -1.95
N GLN A 216 -2.67 40.35 -2.08
CA GLN A 216 -3.09 38.96 -1.97
C GLN A 216 -3.51 38.62 -0.54
N SER A 217 -4.76 38.19 -0.37
CA SER A 217 -5.29 37.70 0.91
C SER A 217 -4.89 36.24 1.19
N PHE A 218 -4.76 35.89 2.46
CA PHE A 218 -4.48 34.53 2.95
C PHE A 218 -5.25 34.30 4.25
N PRO A 219 -5.56 33.04 4.63
CA PRO A 219 -6.11 32.73 5.95
C PRO A 219 -5.10 33.06 7.07
N ALA A 220 -5.54 32.95 8.33
CA ALA A 220 -4.66 33.14 9.48
C ALA A 220 -3.54 32.09 9.52
N TYR A 221 -2.31 32.56 9.76
CA TYR A 221 -1.14 31.72 9.96
C TYR A 221 -0.18 32.34 10.99
N GLU A 222 0.67 31.50 11.56
CA GLU A 222 1.77 31.91 12.43
C GLU A 222 3.13 31.71 11.75
N LYS A 223 4.17 32.35 12.28
CA LYS A 223 5.56 32.04 11.94
C LYS A 223 5.99 30.78 12.71
N PHE A 224 6.70 29.88 12.05
CA PHE A 224 7.16 28.64 12.68
C PHE A 224 8.11 28.88 13.86
N GLU A 225 7.73 28.35 15.02
CA GLU A 225 8.53 28.22 16.24
C GLU A 225 8.34 26.80 16.78
N SER A 226 9.42 26.09 17.13
CA SER A 226 9.33 24.66 17.46
C SER A 226 8.56 24.37 18.75
N ALA A 227 8.57 25.30 19.72
CA ALA A 227 7.91 25.14 21.01
C ALA A 227 6.37 25.21 20.93
N SER A 228 5.81 25.82 19.88
CA SER A 228 4.37 26.06 19.71
C SER A 228 3.75 25.28 18.55
N ALA A 229 4.49 24.33 17.96
CA ALA A 229 4.12 23.59 16.75
C ALA A 229 3.16 22.41 16.96
N ARG A 230 3.08 21.87 18.18
CA ARG A 230 2.16 20.76 18.50
C ARG A 230 0.71 21.19 18.29
N GLY A 231 -0.07 20.37 17.60
CA GLY A 231 -1.46 20.69 17.25
C GLY A 231 -1.60 21.66 16.07
N LYS A 232 -0.54 21.93 15.29
CA LYS A 232 -0.55 22.85 14.14
C LYS A 232 0.01 22.20 12.87
N VAL A 233 -0.34 22.76 11.71
CA VAL A 233 0.13 22.31 10.39
C VAL A 233 1.34 23.15 9.96
N LEU A 234 2.50 22.53 9.74
CA LEU A 234 3.71 23.20 9.29
C LEU A 234 3.86 23.13 7.76
N LEU A 235 3.82 24.28 7.07
CA LEU A 235 4.23 24.39 5.66
C LEU A 235 5.73 24.73 5.59
N CYS A 236 6.54 23.87 4.96
CA CYS A 236 7.98 24.10 4.84
C CYS A 236 8.59 23.52 3.53
N PRO A 237 9.76 24.03 3.09
CA PRO A 237 10.43 23.54 1.88
C PRO A 237 10.88 22.07 2.00
N PRO A 238 10.87 21.28 0.89
CA PRO A 238 11.38 19.91 0.87
C PRO A 238 12.86 19.75 1.27
N SER A 239 13.65 20.83 1.34
CA SER A 239 15.02 20.80 1.88
C SER A 239 15.07 20.66 3.41
N VAL A 240 13.99 21.00 4.13
CA VAL A 240 13.91 20.96 5.60
C VAL A 240 13.88 19.51 6.14
N SER A 241 13.44 18.53 5.35
CA SER A 241 13.52 17.11 5.74
C SER A 241 14.95 16.61 5.95
N LYS A 242 15.95 17.30 5.38
CA LYS A 242 17.38 16.97 5.48
C LYS A 242 18.15 17.78 6.54
N SER A 243 17.56 18.82 7.12
CA SER A 243 18.28 19.79 7.97
C SER A 243 18.20 19.50 9.48
N GLY A 244 17.60 18.38 9.88
CA GLY A 244 17.39 18.02 11.29
C GLY A 244 16.30 18.84 11.99
N MET A 245 15.78 19.92 11.41
CA MET A 245 14.75 20.79 12.01
C MET A 245 13.52 20.02 12.51
N LEU A 246 13.14 18.94 11.82
CA LEU A 246 11.97 18.12 12.16
C LEU A 246 12.18 17.18 13.36
N SER A 247 13.42 16.87 13.77
CA SER A 247 13.65 15.98 14.93
C SER A 247 13.22 16.60 16.26
N ASN A 248 13.10 17.93 16.29
CA ASN A 248 12.80 18.70 17.49
C ASN A 248 11.28 18.94 17.67
N LEU A 249 10.44 18.26 16.87
CA LEU A 249 8.98 18.42 16.85
C LEU A 249 8.19 17.24 17.44
N GLY A 250 8.86 16.21 17.96
CA GLY A 250 8.20 15.00 18.45
C GLY A 250 7.74 14.10 17.30
N SER A 251 6.49 13.60 17.33
CA SER A 251 5.96 12.87 16.18
C SER A 251 5.57 13.83 15.06
N VAL A 252 6.00 13.50 13.84
CA VAL A 252 5.73 14.29 12.63
C VAL A 252 5.18 13.39 11.54
N ARG A 253 4.17 13.87 10.82
CA ARG A 253 3.62 13.17 9.64
C ARG A 253 3.91 14.01 8.40
N THR A 254 4.73 13.53 7.48
CA THR A 254 5.22 14.30 6.34
C THR A 254 4.47 13.98 5.05
N ALA A 255 4.07 15.02 4.31
CA ALA A 255 3.49 14.88 2.97
C ALA A 255 4.24 15.75 1.97
N VAL A 256 4.69 15.18 0.85
CA VAL A 256 5.28 15.96 -0.25
C VAL A 256 4.24 16.37 -1.28
N LEU A 257 4.31 17.60 -1.77
CA LEU A 257 3.40 18.14 -2.76
C LEU A 257 4.16 18.51 -4.03
N THR A 258 3.88 17.77 -5.11
CA THR A 258 4.65 17.82 -6.35
C THR A 258 3.92 17.08 -7.48
N GLY A 259 3.95 17.59 -8.72
CA GLY A 259 3.40 16.89 -9.89
C GLY A 259 4.04 15.51 -10.13
N TRP A 260 5.29 15.33 -9.68
CA TRP A 260 5.97 14.03 -9.66
C TRP A 260 5.30 12.97 -8.77
N ALA A 261 4.31 13.31 -7.93
CA ALA A 261 3.54 12.35 -7.15
C ALA A 261 2.57 11.48 -7.97
N MET A 262 2.46 11.72 -9.29
CA MET A 262 1.88 10.75 -10.23
C MET A 262 2.71 9.45 -10.34
N ASP A 263 3.99 9.48 -9.94
CA ASP A 263 4.81 8.27 -9.75
C ASP A 263 4.65 7.75 -8.31
N PRO A 264 4.15 6.52 -8.09
CA PRO A 264 4.00 5.93 -6.75
C PRO A 264 5.30 5.84 -5.93
N ASN A 265 6.47 5.94 -6.58
CA ASN A 265 7.77 5.97 -5.89
C ASN A 265 8.12 7.35 -5.32
N SER A 266 7.35 8.41 -5.62
CA SER A 266 7.61 9.78 -5.18
C SER A 266 7.75 9.91 -3.66
N ARG A 267 6.86 9.28 -2.88
CA ARG A 267 6.96 9.24 -1.41
C ARG A 267 8.32 8.71 -0.91
N TYR A 268 8.89 7.70 -1.57
CA TYR A 268 10.22 7.18 -1.23
C TYR A 268 11.34 8.12 -1.68
N ARG A 269 11.23 8.75 -2.86
CA ARG A 269 12.19 9.74 -3.40
C ARG A 269 12.36 10.94 -2.47
N TYR A 270 11.26 11.42 -1.90
CA TYR A 270 11.23 12.58 -0.99
C TYR A 270 11.27 12.20 0.50
N GLN A 271 11.27 10.90 0.83
CA GLN A 271 11.24 10.35 2.20
C GLN A 271 10.06 10.88 3.03
N ALA A 272 8.89 10.96 2.39
CA ALA A 272 7.64 11.42 2.99
C ALA A 272 6.68 10.24 3.27
N ASP A 273 5.81 10.38 4.26
CA ASP A 273 4.80 9.38 4.60
C ASP A 273 3.67 9.36 3.54
N ALA A 274 3.35 10.52 2.95
CA ALA A 274 2.41 10.70 1.85
C ALA A 274 2.98 11.55 0.70
N SER A 275 2.36 11.47 -0.48
CA SER A 275 2.70 12.30 -1.64
C SER A 275 1.44 12.69 -2.42
N PHE A 276 1.28 13.98 -2.72
CA PHE A 276 0.09 14.54 -3.37
C PHE A 276 0.45 15.23 -4.71
N PRO A 277 -0.31 14.98 -5.80
CA PRO A 277 -0.02 15.51 -7.15
C PRO A 277 -0.47 16.97 -7.32
N LEU A 278 -0.05 17.85 -6.41
CA LEU A 278 -0.23 19.30 -6.54
C LEU A 278 0.95 19.89 -7.32
N SER A 279 0.66 20.50 -8.46
CA SER A 279 1.65 21.12 -9.35
C SER A 279 1.33 22.58 -9.63
N ASP A 280 2.41 23.33 -9.86
CA ASP A 280 2.36 24.73 -10.30
C ASP A 280 2.64 24.83 -11.81
N HIS A 281 2.93 23.73 -12.50
CA HIS A 281 3.14 23.68 -13.95
C HIS A 281 1.91 23.07 -14.65
N ALA A 282 1.79 23.36 -15.94
CA ALA A 282 0.98 22.64 -16.90
C ALA A 282 1.19 21.11 -16.82
N ASP A 283 0.13 20.35 -17.09
CA ASP A 283 0.21 18.92 -17.33
C ASP A 283 -0.03 18.61 -18.81
N PHE A 284 0.04 17.34 -19.21
CA PHE A 284 0.00 16.97 -20.62
C PHE A 284 -1.23 17.52 -21.40
N PRO A 285 -2.46 17.53 -20.84
CA PRO A 285 -3.57 18.32 -21.37
C PRO A 285 -3.32 19.83 -21.50
N ASP A 286 -2.88 20.52 -20.43
CA ASP A 286 -2.59 21.96 -20.46
C ASP A 286 -1.54 22.30 -21.54
N LEU A 287 -0.51 21.46 -21.70
CA LEU A 287 0.53 21.64 -22.72
C LEU A 287 -0.05 21.59 -24.14
N ILE A 288 -0.98 20.66 -24.41
CA ILE A 288 -1.65 20.55 -25.72
C ILE A 288 -2.60 21.73 -25.96
N ASP A 289 -3.34 22.14 -24.93
CA ASP A 289 -4.31 23.24 -25.04
C ASP A 289 -3.64 24.63 -25.10
N MET A 290 -2.39 24.76 -24.64
CA MET A 290 -1.54 25.92 -24.90
C MET A 290 -1.23 26.05 -26.40
N VAL A 291 -0.74 24.99 -27.05
CA VAL A 291 -0.44 25.00 -28.50
C VAL A 291 -1.69 25.35 -29.32
N LYS A 292 -2.87 24.83 -28.96
CA LYS A 292 -4.14 25.18 -29.63
C LYS A 292 -4.53 26.65 -29.49
N GLN A 293 -4.33 27.25 -28.31
CA GLN A 293 -4.71 28.66 -28.06
C GLN A 293 -3.75 29.65 -28.72
N VAL A 294 -2.46 29.31 -28.79
CA VAL A 294 -1.46 30.11 -29.51
C VAL A 294 -1.55 29.91 -31.03
N ASN A 295 -2.02 28.75 -31.48
CA ASN A 295 -2.15 28.37 -32.90
C ASN A 295 -0.90 28.74 -33.76
N PRO A 296 0.31 28.31 -33.36
CA PRO A 296 1.55 28.75 -33.99
C PRO A 296 1.85 28.04 -35.30
N LYS A 297 2.66 28.69 -36.14
CA LYS A 297 3.24 28.10 -37.35
C LYS A 297 4.37 27.10 -37.01
N LYS A 298 5.05 27.32 -35.88
CA LYS A 298 6.16 26.49 -35.39
C LYS A 298 6.15 26.39 -33.87
N VAL A 299 6.31 25.18 -33.33
CA VAL A 299 6.49 24.93 -31.89
C VAL A 299 7.92 24.48 -31.60
N TYR A 300 8.50 25.03 -30.54
CA TYR A 300 9.75 24.58 -29.95
C TYR A 300 9.51 24.19 -28.49
N THR A 301 9.90 22.97 -28.12
CA THR A 301 9.70 22.43 -26.77
C THR A 301 11.00 22.42 -25.97
N LEU A 302 10.92 22.86 -24.72
CA LEU A 302 12.03 23.01 -23.77
C LEU A 302 11.87 22.14 -22.52
N HIS A 303 13.00 21.81 -21.91
CA HIS A 303 13.14 21.10 -20.64
C HIS A 303 12.33 19.78 -20.57
N GLY A 304 12.15 19.22 -19.37
CA GLY A 304 11.21 18.12 -19.13
C GLY A 304 11.32 16.91 -20.06
N PHE A 305 10.25 16.72 -20.84
CA PHE A 305 10.09 15.66 -21.84
C PHE A 305 10.00 16.22 -23.28
N ALA A 306 10.75 17.28 -23.57
CA ALA A 306 10.72 18.01 -24.85
C ALA A 306 10.65 17.11 -26.09
N ALA A 307 11.58 16.15 -26.24
CA ALA A 307 11.59 15.26 -27.41
C ALA A 307 10.30 14.41 -27.55
N ASP A 308 9.80 13.86 -26.45
CA ASP A 308 8.55 13.06 -26.43
C ASP A 308 7.33 13.93 -26.76
N PHE A 309 7.31 15.18 -26.25
CA PHE A 309 6.20 16.10 -26.49
C PHE A 309 6.24 16.68 -27.91
N ALA A 310 7.41 17.03 -28.44
CA ALA A 310 7.56 17.43 -29.84
C ALA A 310 7.17 16.30 -30.81
N GLN A 311 7.47 15.03 -30.48
CA GLN A 311 6.92 13.89 -31.23
C GLN A 311 5.39 13.86 -31.16
N THR A 312 4.81 13.96 -29.96
CA THR A 312 3.36 13.99 -29.76
C THR A 312 2.69 15.10 -30.59
N LEU A 313 3.28 16.30 -30.63
CA LEU A 313 2.76 17.43 -31.40
C LEU A 313 2.84 17.19 -32.92
N ARG A 314 3.91 16.56 -33.41
CA ARG A 314 4.01 16.14 -34.83
C ARG A 314 2.97 15.07 -35.19
N GLU A 315 2.70 14.12 -34.30
CA GLU A 315 1.63 13.13 -34.45
C GLU A 315 0.22 13.76 -34.44
N LEU A 316 0.06 14.91 -33.77
CA LEU A 316 -1.14 15.75 -33.80
C LEU A 316 -1.20 16.74 -34.98
N GLY A 317 -0.18 16.76 -35.86
CA GLY A 317 -0.15 17.58 -37.07
C GLY A 317 0.45 18.98 -36.94
N PHE A 318 1.07 19.32 -35.81
CA PHE A 318 1.80 20.58 -35.63
C PHE A 318 3.26 20.43 -36.06
N ASP A 319 3.85 21.45 -36.69
CA ASP A 319 5.31 21.48 -36.88
C ASP A 319 6.00 21.81 -35.55
N ALA A 320 6.54 20.78 -34.90
CA ALA A 320 7.15 20.85 -33.58
C ALA A 320 8.55 20.23 -33.54
N GLN A 321 9.47 20.89 -32.85
CA GLN A 321 10.87 20.47 -32.67
C GLN A 321 11.30 20.61 -31.20
N ALA A 322 12.16 19.73 -30.71
CA ALA A 322 12.78 19.89 -29.40
C ALA A 322 14.03 20.75 -29.49
N LEU A 323 14.27 21.56 -28.45
CA LEU A 323 15.51 22.31 -28.27
C LEU A 323 16.38 21.57 -27.26
N SER A 324 17.41 20.92 -27.76
CA SER A 324 18.43 20.21 -26.99
C SER A 324 19.82 20.58 -27.51
N GLU A 325 20.83 20.53 -26.65
CA GLU A 325 22.23 20.80 -27.03
C GLU A 325 22.77 19.76 -28.03
N GLU A 326 22.08 18.63 -28.21
CA GLU A 326 22.43 17.53 -29.14
C GLU A 326 21.77 17.68 -30.53
N GLU A 327 20.48 18.08 -30.61
CA GLU A 327 19.75 18.21 -31.89
C GLU A 327 20.04 19.51 -32.65
N GLN A 328 20.63 20.51 -31.99
CA GLN A 328 20.88 21.84 -32.55
C GLN A 328 21.96 21.88 -33.65
N LEU A 329 22.69 20.77 -33.86
CA LEU A 329 23.64 20.58 -34.96
C LEU A 329 22.98 20.23 -36.31
N ALA A 330 21.64 20.11 -36.37
CA ALA A 330 20.90 19.70 -37.56
C ALA A 330 20.63 20.82 -38.60
N LEU A 331 21.55 21.79 -38.76
CA LEU A 331 21.58 22.73 -39.89
C LEU A 331 23.02 22.85 -40.44
N PRO A 332 23.22 22.99 -41.76
CA PRO A 332 24.46 22.52 -42.39
C PRO A 332 25.57 23.58 -42.52
N LEU A 333 26.80 23.23 -42.13
CA LEU A 333 27.90 22.95 -43.09
C LEU A 333 29.27 22.64 -42.41
N SER A 334 30.08 21.85 -43.14
CA SER A 334 31.55 21.69 -43.05
C SER A 334 32.23 21.03 -41.83
N GLU A 335 33.25 20.24 -42.17
CA GLU A 335 34.28 19.55 -41.37
C GLU A 335 35.10 20.55 -40.48
N ASP A 336 35.90 20.17 -39.47
CA ASP A 336 36.84 19.03 -39.44
C ASP A 336 37.47 18.70 -38.05
N ASN A 337 37.86 17.42 -37.86
CA ASN A 337 38.94 16.87 -36.98
C ASN A 337 38.94 17.05 -35.41
N PRO A 338 39.79 16.30 -34.63
CA PRO A 338 39.37 15.73 -33.33
C PRO A 338 40.43 15.79 -32.18
N GLU A 339 40.42 14.77 -31.29
CA GLU A 339 41.35 14.42 -30.17
C GLU A 339 41.12 15.03 -28.77
N ALA A 340 40.92 14.16 -27.76
CA ALA A 340 41.86 13.95 -26.64
C ALA A 340 41.38 12.88 -25.64
N SER A 341 42.32 12.14 -25.02
CA SER A 341 42.10 11.17 -23.92
C SER A 341 43.16 11.42 -22.81
N VAL A 342 43.08 10.98 -21.53
CA VAL A 342 43.32 9.60 -21.06
C VAL A 342 43.23 9.48 -19.50
N SER A 343 42.68 8.38 -18.98
CA SER A 343 42.93 7.69 -17.67
C SER A 343 42.73 8.35 -16.27
N ARG A 344 42.72 7.45 -15.25
CA ARG A 344 42.91 7.68 -13.80
C ARG A 344 43.97 6.67 -13.30
N GLN A 345 44.65 6.92 -12.16
CA GLN A 345 45.41 5.91 -11.40
C GLN A 345 45.32 6.12 -9.87
N SER A 346 45.83 5.15 -9.09
CA SER A 346 45.55 4.96 -7.66
C SER A 346 46.74 4.46 -6.83
N SER A 347 46.92 4.98 -5.61
CA SER A 347 47.90 4.54 -4.58
C SER A 347 47.62 5.28 -3.24
N LEU A 348 48.02 4.86 -2.04
CA LEU A 348 48.68 3.64 -1.52
C LEU A 348 48.37 3.45 -0.01
N VAL A 349 48.83 2.35 0.61
CA VAL A 349 48.57 1.95 2.02
C VAL A 349 49.81 2.12 2.92
N ARG A 350 49.64 2.31 4.24
CA ARG A 350 50.67 2.00 5.26
C ARG A 350 50.10 1.54 6.61
N SER A 351 50.93 0.85 7.41
CA SER A 351 50.60 0.02 8.57
C SER A 351 51.36 0.42 9.86
N LEU A 352 50.97 -0.10 11.05
CA LEU A 352 51.80 -0.22 12.26
C LEU A 352 51.15 -1.09 13.39
N SER A 353 51.93 -1.46 14.43
CA SER A 353 51.58 -2.35 15.58
C SER A 353 52.67 -2.22 16.70
N VAL A 354 52.73 -2.87 17.89
CA VAL A 354 52.15 -4.10 18.52
C VAL A 354 52.09 -3.93 20.07
N GLY A 355 51.24 -4.69 20.80
CA GLY A 355 51.40 -5.00 22.25
C GLY A 355 50.32 -4.44 23.22
N THR A 356 50.06 -4.94 24.43
CA THR A 356 50.57 -6.11 25.22
C THR A 356 49.53 -6.54 26.30
N GLN A 357 49.70 -7.69 26.97
CA GLN A 357 48.83 -8.29 28.03
C GLN A 357 49.67 -8.68 29.28
N PRO A 358 49.16 -9.29 30.40
CA PRO A 358 47.80 -9.38 30.99
C PRO A 358 47.77 -9.10 32.54
N ALA A 359 46.65 -9.37 33.22
CA ALA A 359 46.57 -9.62 34.68
C ALA A 359 45.31 -10.46 35.07
N ASP A 360 45.30 -11.08 36.26
CA ASP A 360 44.33 -12.13 36.71
C ASP A 360 43.83 -11.89 38.17
N ARG A 361 42.63 -12.44 38.54
CA ARG A 361 42.24 -12.93 39.89
C ARG A 361 40.77 -13.42 40.05
N GLY A 362 40.62 -14.73 40.24
CA GLY A 362 39.87 -15.46 41.31
C GLY A 362 38.52 -15.02 41.94
N SER A 363 37.55 -15.96 41.86
CA SER A 363 36.44 -16.33 42.80
C SER A 363 35.35 -15.29 43.19
N ASP A 364 34.17 -15.62 43.76
CA ASP A 364 33.71 -16.89 44.38
C ASP A 364 32.20 -17.21 44.26
N SER A 365 31.84 -18.38 44.79
CA SER A 365 30.63 -19.21 44.65
C SER A 365 29.36 -18.74 45.37
N LEU A 366 28.73 -17.65 44.91
CA LEU A 366 27.36 -17.25 45.33
C LEU A 366 26.35 -17.08 44.19
N THR A 367 26.70 -17.51 42.97
CA THR A 367 26.02 -17.08 41.73
C THR A 367 25.02 -18.06 41.12
N GLU A 368 24.99 -19.34 41.50
CA GLU A 368 24.29 -20.37 40.67
C GLU A 368 22.79 -20.12 40.46
N SER A 369 22.02 -19.80 41.50
CA SER A 369 20.55 -19.63 41.36
C SER A 369 20.17 -18.40 40.51
N THR A 370 20.91 -17.29 40.65
CA THR A 370 20.72 -16.08 39.85
C THR A 370 21.30 -16.24 38.44
N ALA A 371 22.43 -16.94 38.29
CA ALA A 371 23.03 -17.23 36.99
C ALA A 371 22.15 -18.16 36.15
N VAL A 372 21.52 -19.19 36.73
CA VAL A 372 20.56 -20.06 36.02
C VAL A 372 19.37 -19.27 35.50
N ALA A 373 18.81 -18.35 36.30
CA ALA A 373 17.73 -17.46 35.85
C ALA A 373 18.20 -16.49 34.74
N PHE A 374 19.38 -15.88 34.88
CA PHE A 374 19.94 -14.97 33.89
C PHE A 374 20.29 -15.68 32.57
N GLN A 375 20.75 -16.93 32.65
CA GLN A 375 21.03 -17.79 31.50
C GLN A 375 19.73 -18.25 30.82
N ALA A 376 18.66 -18.53 31.59
CA ALA A 376 17.35 -18.86 31.06
C ALA A 376 16.79 -17.74 30.16
N CYS A 377 16.84 -16.49 30.65
CA CYS A 377 16.38 -15.28 29.97
C CYS A 377 17.42 -14.62 29.03
N SER A 378 18.44 -15.37 28.59
CA SER A 378 19.40 -14.93 27.56
C SER A 378 18.89 -15.18 26.14
N PHE A 379 19.24 -14.31 25.19
CA PHE A 379 18.90 -14.54 23.78
C PHE A 379 19.68 -15.73 23.18
N HIS A 380 20.88 -16.00 23.69
CA HIS A 380 21.66 -17.19 23.35
C HIS A 380 20.92 -18.51 23.67
N ASN A 381 20.18 -18.57 24.78
CA ASN A 381 19.36 -19.73 25.12
C ASN A 381 18.17 -19.88 24.16
N PHE A 382 17.46 -18.79 23.84
CA PHE A 382 16.42 -18.79 22.80
C PHE A 382 16.96 -19.30 21.45
N ALA A 383 18.13 -18.82 21.02
CA ALA A 383 18.80 -19.25 19.79
C ALA A 383 19.21 -20.74 19.81
N THR A 384 19.65 -21.23 20.97
CA THR A 384 19.97 -22.65 21.20
C THR A 384 18.73 -23.53 21.12
N ILE A 385 17.62 -23.14 21.76
CA ILE A 385 16.33 -23.85 21.69
C ILE A 385 15.79 -23.86 20.26
N CYS A 386 15.89 -22.75 19.52
CA CYS A 386 15.56 -22.72 18.09
C CYS A 386 16.37 -23.77 17.29
N SER A 387 17.67 -23.88 17.56
CA SER A 387 18.55 -24.87 16.93
C SER A 387 18.13 -26.31 17.24
N ASN A 388 17.89 -26.62 18.51
CA ASN A 388 17.48 -27.96 18.97
C ASN A 388 16.10 -28.36 18.40
N ILE A 389 15.17 -27.41 18.33
CA ILE A 389 13.85 -27.60 17.70
C ILE A 389 14.00 -27.79 16.19
N GLY A 390 14.88 -27.04 15.51
CA GLY A 390 15.18 -27.19 14.09
C GLY A 390 15.77 -28.57 13.73
N ALA A 391 16.64 -29.10 14.58
CA ALA A 391 17.36 -30.37 14.37
C ALA A 391 16.47 -31.63 14.40
N THR A 392 15.26 -31.59 15.00
CA THR A 392 14.33 -32.74 15.02
C THR A 392 13.20 -32.60 14.01
N THR A 393 12.69 -33.73 13.51
CA THR A 393 11.47 -33.81 12.68
C THR A 393 10.22 -34.19 13.50
N LYS A 394 10.37 -34.64 14.74
CA LYS A 394 9.28 -35.21 15.55
C LYS A 394 8.43 -34.11 16.22
N LYS A 395 7.15 -34.00 15.85
CA LYS A 395 6.20 -33.00 16.41
C LYS A 395 6.26 -32.90 17.93
N LEU A 396 6.06 -34.03 18.63
CA LEU A 396 6.03 -34.09 20.09
C LEU A 396 7.35 -33.63 20.74
N GLN A 397 8.50 -33.93 20.12
CA GLN A 397 9.80 -33.49 20.62
C GLN A 397 9.98 -31.97 20.49
N LYS A 398 9.48 -31.35 19.42
CA LYS A 398 9.47 -29.87 19.29
C LYS A 398 8.59 -29.22 20.36
N THR A 399 7.39 -29.77 20.59
CA THR A 399 6.47 -29.29 21.64
C THR A 399 7.10 -29.42 23.03
N GLN A 400 7.72 -30.56 23.34
CA GLN A 400 8.42 -30.80 24.61
C GLN A 400 9.56 -29.80 24.85
N LEU A 401 10.49 -29.66 23.89
CA LEU A 401 11.62 -28.73 23.98
C LEU A 401 11.17 -27.28 24.23
N LEU A 402 10.07 -26.88 23.58
CA LEU A 402 9.50 -25.54 23.74
C LEU A 402 8.76 -25.37 25.09
N ALA A 403 8.03 -26.39 25.54
CA ALA A 403 7.33 -26.37 26.81
C ALA A 403 8.30 -26.34 28.00
N ASP A 404 9.41 -27.08 27.92
CA ASP A 404 10.45 -27.09 28.95
C ASP A 404 11.26 -25.79 28.95
N TYR A 405 11.40 -25.09 27.82
CA TYR A 405 11.92 -23.73 27.79
C TYR A 405 10.97 -22.75 28.49
N PHE A 406 9.68 -22.73 28.13
CA PHE A 406 8.69 -21.80 28.70
C PHE A 406 8.49 -21.92 30.22
N LYS A 407 8.63 -23.13 30.81
CA LYS A 407 8.56 -23.32 32.26
C LYS A 407 9.60 -22.52 33.05
N ASN A 408 10.75 -22.22 32.43
CA ASN A 408 11.91 -21.61 33.07
C ASN A 408 12.06 -20.11 32.78
N LEU A 409 11.06 -19.47 32.14
CA LEU A 409 11.06 -18.04 31.84
C LEU A 409 10.23 -17.24 32.85
N ASP A 410 10.73 -16.05 33.18
CA ASP A 410 9.91 -15.00 33.80
C ASP A 410 8.81 -14.50 32.84
N ALA A 411 7.78 -13.86 33.40
CA ALA A 411 6.65 -13.35 32.62
C ALA A 411 7.05 -12.28 31.59
N ALA A 412 8.16 -11.58 31.81
CA ALA A 412 8.66 -10.54 30.90
C ALA A 412 9.28 -11.15 29.63
N SER A 413 10.06 -12.23 29.77
CA SER A 413 10.74 -12.94 28.68
C SER A 413 9.81 -13.92 27.97
N LEU A 414 8.82 -14.49 28.68
CA LEU A 414 7.86 -15.46 28.14
C LEU A 414 7.02 -14.90 26.99
N ALA A 415 6.58 -13.65 27.07
CA ALA A 415 5.72 -13.04 26.04
C ALA A 415 6.42 -12.77 24.68
N PRO A 416 7.57 -12.06 24.64
CA PRO A 416 8.32 -11.87 23.39
C PRO A 416 8.81 -13.20 22.82
N THR A 417 9.40 -14.10 23.62
CA THR A 417 9.89 -15.40 23.10
C THR A 417 8.77 -16.26 22.50
N SER A 418 7.61 -16.37 23.18
CA SER A 418 6.43 -17.09 22.64
C SER A 418 5.98 -16.54 21.29
N THR A 419 6.09 -15.22 21.12
CA THR A 419 5.80 -14.53 19.86
C THR A 419 6.84 -14.88 18.79
N TRP A 420 8.13 -14.82 19.12
CA TRP A 420 9.22 -15.06 18.19
C TRP A 420 9.27 -16.50 17.68
N PHE A 421 8.84 -17.48 18.48
CA PHE A 421 8.66 -18.88 18.02
C PHE A 421 7.55 -19.08 16.98
N THR A 422 6.65 -18.10 16.77
CA THR A 422 5.75 -18.09 15.60
C THR A 422 6.44 -17.63 14.31
N GLY A 423 7.69 -17.13 14.42
CA GLY A 423 8.45 -16.53 13.32
C GLY A 423 8.07 -15.07 13.03
N SER A 424 7.68 -14.31 14.05
CA SER A 424 7.30 -12.89 13.93
C SER A 424 7.92 -12.05 15.05
N PRO A 425 8.38 -10.80 14.80
CA PRO A 425 8.98 -9.94 15.83
C PRO A 425 7.95 -9.38 16.83
N PHE A 426 6.68 -9.23 16.40
CA PHE A 426 5.58 -8.66 17.18
C PHE A 426 4.36 -9.59 17.19
N PRO A 427 3.52 -9.54 18.23
CA PRO A 427 2.24 -10.26 18.25
C PRO A 427 1.30 -9.75 17.15
N SER A 428 0.54 -10.65 16.51
CA SER A 428 -0.37 -10.29 15.41
C SER A 428 -1.40 -9.21 15.79
N SER A 429 -1.77 -9.14 17.06
CA SER A 429 -2.61 -8.10 17.68
C SER A 429 -2.12 -6.66 17.52
N GLN A 430 -0.83 -6.43 17.26
CA GLN A 430 -0.24 -5.09 17.19
C GLN A 430 -0.22 -4.54 15.76
N ASN A 431 -0.25 -5.40 14.74
CA ASN A 431 -0.06 -5.04 13.32
C ASN A 431 1.28 -4.30 13.02
N ASN A 432 2.22 -4.29 13.98
CA ASN A 432 3.51 -3.62 13.86
C ASN A 432 4.40 -4.34 12.84
N VAL A 433 5.04 -3.56 11.96
CA VAL A 433 5.99 -4.04 10.95
C VAL A 433 7.32 -3.28 11.04
N LEU A 434 8.43 -3.98 10.82
CA LEU A 434 9.78 -3.40 10.93
C LEU A 434 10.20 -2.57 9.70
N HIS A 435 9.45 -2.66 8.59
CA HIS A 435 9.79 -2.04 7.29
C HIS A 435 11.23 -2.32 6.82
N LEU A 436 11.76 -3.52 7.09
CA LEU A 436 13.11 -3.92 6.66
C LEU A 436 13.05 -4.55 5.27
N GLY A 437 13.54 -3.81 4.27
CA GLY A 437 13.77 -4.35 2.93
C GLY A 437 15.02 -5.23 2.88
N TRP A 438 15.04 -6.17 1.92
CA TRP A 438 16.17 -7.07 1.63
C TRP A 438 17.54 -6.37 1.64
N ALA A 439 17.63 -5.20 1.00
CA ALA A 439 18.86 -4.41 0.93
C ALA A 439 19.39 -4.05 2.33
N ILE A 440 18.54 -3.65 3.28
CA ILE A 440 18.98 -3.28 4.63
C ILE A 440 19.64 -4.47 5.34
N ILE A 441 19.05 -5.67 5.23
CA ILE A 441 19.60 -6.89 5.85
C ILE A 441 20.94 -7.27 5.19
N ARG A 442 21.03 -7.22 3.87
CA ARG A 442 22.29 -7.42 3.13
C ARG A 442 23.36 -6.43 3.56
N ASP A 443 23.02 -5.14 3.55
CA ASP A 443 23.97 -4.04 3.80
C ASP A 443 24.47 -4.06 5.24
N THR A 444 23.60 -4.40 6.20
CA THR A 444 23.97 -4.74 7.57
C THR A 444 24.94 -5.92 7.62
N LEU A 445 24.65 -7.05 6.95
CA LEU A 445 25.50 -8.24 7.02
C LEU A 445 26.85 -8.05 6.30
N CYS A 446 26.91 -7.24 5.25
CA CYS A 446 28.17 -6.78 4.65
C CYS A 446 28.97 -5.90 5.64
N ALA A 447 28.33 -4.92 6.29
CA ALA A 447 28.99 -3.99 7.21
C ALA A 447 29.38 -4.60 8.57
N VAL A 448 28.76 -5.70 8.98
CA VAL A 448 29.22 -6.51 10.12
C VAL A 448 30.28 -7.52 9.65
N GLY A 449 30.04 -8.21 8.54
CA GLY A 449 30.93 -9.25 7.97
C GLY A 449 32.26 -8.74 7.41
N GLU A 450 32.39 -7.44 7.18
CA GLU A 450 33.53 -6.79 6.50
C GLU A 450 33.80 -7.35 5.08
N ILE A 451 32.71 -7.70 4.38
CA ILE A 451 32.70 -8.24 3.01
C ILE A 451 31.85 -7.38 2.06
N ASP A 452 32.04 -7.56 0.75
CA ASP A 452 31.25 -6.87 -0.28
C ASP A 452 29.92 -7.59 -0.64
N HIS A 453 29.18 -7.02 -1.59
CA HIS A 453 27.89 -7.56 -2.06
C HIS A 453 28.02 -8.80 -2.96
N GLY A 454 29.15 -9.00 -3.63
CA GLY A 454 29.44 -10.17 -4.45
C GLY A 454 29.71 -11.40 -3.60
N ASP A 455 30.57 -11.26 -2.58
CA ASP A 455 30.84 -12.32 -1.60
C ASP A 455 29.56 -12.69 -0.83
N PHE A 456 28.78 -11.70 -0.39
CA PHE A 456 27.46 -11.93 0.19
C PHE A 456 26.55 -12.73 -0.76
N GLY A 457 26.58 -12.40 -2.05
CA GLY A 457 25.82 -13.09 -3.10
C GLY A 457 26.17 -14.57 -3.19
N GLN A 458 27.46 -14.93 -3.12
CA GLN A 458 27.92 -16.32 -3.15
C GLN A 458 27.43 -17.10 -1.90
N VAL A 459 27.62 -16.54 -0.70
CA VAL A 459 27.19 -17.19 0.56
C VAL A 459 25.66 -17.25 0.68
N TYR A 460 24.93 -16.31 0.07
CA TYR A 460 23.47 -16.40 -0.03
C TYR A 460 23.00 -17.48 -1.01
N LEU A 461 23.58 -17.56 -2.20
CA LEU A 461 23.21 -18.60 -3.19
C LEU A 461 23.48 -20.02 -2.65
N LYS A 462 24.57 -20.20 -1.90
CA LYS A 462 24.93 -21.46 -1.22
C LYS A 462 23.83 -22.01 -0.30
N HIS A 463 23.14 -21.13 0.42
CA HIS A 463 22.19 -21.52 1.48
C HIS A 463 20.71 -21.28 1.12
N SER A 464 20.41 -20.26 0.31
CA SER A 464 19.04 -19.77 0.05
C SER A 464 18.25 -19.47 1.34
N ASP A 465 18.95 -19.04 2.39
CA ASP A 465 18.43 -18.76 3.72
C ASP A 465 19.27 -17.68 4.41
N LEU A 466 18.65 -16.53 4.70
CA LEU A 466 19.34 -15.39 5.30
C LEU A 466 19.94 -15.69 6.69
N GLY A 467 19.36 -16.61 7.46
CA GLY A 467 19.88 -17.00 8.77
C GLY A 467 21.13 -17.88 8.68
N GLU A 468 21.17 -18.80 7.72
CA GLU A 468 22.37 -19.62 7.48
C GLU A 468 23.48 -18.79 6.84
N THR A 469 23.14 -17.86 5.93
CA THR A 469 24.08 -16.85 5.40
C THR A 469 24.63 -15.98 6.53
N ALA A 470 23.78 -15.46 7.43
CA ALA A 470 24.25 -14.70 8.59
C ALA A 470 25.14 -15.54 9.51
N PHE A 471 24.81 -16.82 9.74
CA PHE A 471 25.66 -17.72 10.54
C PHE A 471 27.07 -17.84 9.96
N GLU A 472 27.18 -18.16 8.66
CA GLU A 472 28.48 -18.38 8.01
C GLU A 472 29.34 -17.11 7.94
N LEU A 473 28.72 -15.96 7.66
CA LEU A 473 29.41 -14.66 7.64
C LEU A 473 29.88 -14.24 9.04
N LEU A 474 29.06 -14.44 10.08
CA LEU A 474 29.39 -14.03 11.44
C LEU A 474 30.33 -15.00 12.16
N HIS A 475 30.45 -16.25 11.72
CA HIS A 475 31.16 -17.33 12.43
C HIS A 475 32.62 -17.03 12.79
N LYS A 476 33.31 -16.18 12.01
CA LYS A 476 34.73 -15.82 12.21
C LYS A 476 34.97 -14.55 13.02
N ILE A 477 33.93 -13.74 13.23
CA ILE A 477 34.06 -12.34 13.72
C ILE A 477 33.14 -12.00 14.90
N ALA A 478 32.07 -12.77 15.11
CA ALA A 478 31.19 -12.59 16.25
C ALA A 478 31.88 -13.05 17.55
N PRO A 479 31.56 -12.42 18.70
CA PRO A 479 32.10 -12.84 19.98
C PRO A 479 31.71 -14.29 20.32
N SER A 480 32.58 -14.99 21.05
CA SER A 480 32.35 -16.36 21.52
C SER A 480 31.32 -16.45 22.65
N THR A 481 31.04 -15.33 23.33
CA THR A 481 30.09 -15.21 24.44
C THR A 481 29.12 -14.06 24.16
N SER A 482 27.84 -14.26 24.47
CA SER A 482 26.80 -13.24 24.27
C SER A 482 26.72 -12.28 25.45
N THR A 483 26.29 -11.04 25.17
CA THR A 483 25.77 -10.10 26.17
C THR A 483 24.29 -9.76 25.96
N LEU A 484 23.60 -10.40 25.01
CA LEU A 484 22.23 -10.06 24.63
C LEU A 484 21.17 -10.77 25.49
N THR A 485 20.32 -9.98 26.13
CA THR A 485 19.10 -10.47 26.81
C THR A 485 17.91 -10.52 25.85
N ILE A 486 16.82 -11.18 26.28
CA ILE A 486 15.52 -11.07 25.58
C ILE A 486 15.04 -9.60 25.53
N GLY A 487 15.27 -8.82 26.60
CA GLY A 487 14.89 -7.40 26.65
C GLY A 487 15.60 -6.53 25.62
N ASP A 488 16.88 -6.78 25.35
CA ASP A 488 17.66 -6.03 24.34
C ASP A 488 17.11 -6.25 22.92
N VAL A 489 16.67 -7.47 22.61
CA VAL A 489 16.12 -7.82 21.29
C VAL A 489 14.68 -7.31 21.13
N GLU A 490 13.87 -7.31 22.19
CA GLU A 490 12.56 -6.65 22.18
C GLU A 490 12.71 -5.13 22.00
N ALA A 491 13.62 -4.49 22.74
CA ALA A 491 13.91 -3.06 22.59
C ALA A 491 14.46 -2.72 21.20
N LEU A 492 15.30 -3.58 20.61
CA LEU A 492 15.72 -3.45 19.21
C LEU A 492 14.53 -3.49 18.25
N PHE A 493 13.59 -4.43 18.41
CA PHE A 493 12.42 -4.48 17.53
C PHE A 493 11.54 -3.23 17.65
N GLN A 494 11.30 -2.74 18.87
CA GLN A 494 10.57 -1.48 19.09
C GLN A 494 11.29 -0.27 18.47
N GLN A 495 12.61 -0.17 18.62
CA GLN A 495 13.45 0.87 17.99
C GLN A 495 13.41 0.78 16.46
N LEU A 496 13.51 -0.42 15.89
CA LEU A 496 13.47 -0.66 14.45
C LEU A 496 12.08 -0.43 13.84
N HIS A 497 10.99 -0.61 14.59
CA HIS A 497 9.65 -0.25 14.14
C HIS A 497 9.50 1.29 14.06
N SER A 498 9.90 1.99 15.13
CA SER A 498 9.77 3.45 15.25
C SER A 498 10.73 4.23 14.34
N ALA A 499 11.90 3.66 14.02
CA ALA A 499 12.88 4.28 13.14
C ALA A 499 12.35 4.42 11.69
N ARG A 500 12.66 5.55 11.04
CA ARG A 500 12.33 5.80 9.62
C ARG A 500 13.55 5.68 8.71
N GLY A 501 13.36 5.10 7.52
CA GLY A 501 14.38 4.94 6.49
C GLY A 501 15.51 3.93 6.80
N PRO A 502 16.37 3.59 5.81
CA PRO A 502 17.51 2.70 6.01
C PRO A 502 18.56 3.26 6.99
N LEU A 503 18.84 4.57 6.92
CA LEU A 503 19.91 5.23 7.67
C LEU A 503 19.71 5.16 9.19
N GLY A 504 18.47 5.16 9.68
CA GLY A 504 18.18 4.97 11.11
C GLY A 504 18.33 3.52 11.57
N LYS A 505 18.07 2.55 10.69
CA LYS A 505 18.00 1.11 11.04
C LYS A 505 19.33 0.38 10.92
N LEU A 506 20.16 0.76 9.94
CA LEU A 506 21.49 0.19 9.70
C LEU A 506 22.38 0.22 10.96
N PRO A 507 22.59 1.36 11.65
CA PRO A 507 23.43 1.40 12.86
C PRO A 507 22.89 0.55 14.02
N MET A 508 21.56 0.49 14.19
CA MET A 508 20.92 -0.30 15.24
C MET A 508 21.18 -1.80 15.06
N LEU A 509 21.01 -2.30 13.83
CA LEU A 509 21.26 -3.70 13.47
C LEU A 509 22.74 -4.05 13.56
N ILE A 510 23.63 -3.20 13.03
CA ILE A 510 25.09 -3.39 13.07
C ILE A 510 25.59 -3.47 14.53
N ARG A 511 25.07 -2.62 15.42
CA ARG A 511 25.41 -2.62 16.86
C ARG A 511 25.08 -3.98 17.50
N VAL A 512 23.84 -4.46 17.36
CA VAL A 512 23.39 -5.68 18.05
C VAL A 512 24.04 -6.94 17.46
N LEU A 513 24.23 -7.00 16.14
CA LEU A 513 24.91 -8.14 15.50
C LEU A 513 26.42 -8.21 15.80
N ARG A 514 27.05 -7.11 16.23
CA ARG A 514 28.42 -7.11 16.78
C ARG A 514 28.50 -7.50 18.27
N GLN A 515 27.36 -7.60 18.96
CA GLN A 515 27.27 -7.97 20.38
C GLN A 515 26.80 -9.43 20.59
N GLY A 516 26.01 -9.98 19.67
CA GLY A 516 25.53 -11.37 19.71
C GLY A 516 26.51 -12.37 19.08
N THR A 517 26.45 -13.63 19.51
CA THR A 517 27.18 -14.73 18.84
C THR A 517 26.62 -15.01 17.44
N ALA A 518 27.36 -15.74 16.60
CA ALA A 518 26.90 -16.10 15.26
C ALA A 518 25.56 -16.90 15.25
N LEU A 519 25.30 -17.70 16.30
CA LEU A 519 24.04 -18.44 16.48
C LEU A 519 22.86 -17.50 16.76
N GLU A 520 23.08 -16.44 17.52
CA GLU A 520 22.08 -15.41 17.78
C GLU A 520 21.85 -14.55 16.54
N GLY A 521 22.90 -14.16 15.82
CA GLY A 521 22.78 -13.46 14.54
C GLY A 521 21.92 -14.24 13.53
N LYS A 522 22.13 -15.56 13.42
CA LYS A 522 21.30 -16.47 12.62
C LYS A 522 19.81 -16.37 12.97
N TYR A 523 19.45 -16.47 14.26
CA TYR A 523 18.04 -16.48 14.65
C TYR A 523 17.41 -15.08 14.72
N LEU A 524 18.19 -14.04 15.02
CA LEU A 524 17.77 -12.64 14.90
C LEU A 524 17.38 -12.31 13.45
N ILE A 525 18.26 -12.58 12.49
CA ILE A 525 17.98 -12.38 11.06
C ILE A 525 16.76 -13.19 10.59
N LYS A 526 16.57 -14.42 11.11
CA LYS A 526 15.37 -15.24 10.84
C LYS A 526 14.06 -14.67 11.39
N ILE A 527 14.08 -13.99 12.55
CA ILE A 527 12.90 -13.27 13.06
C ILE A 527 12.66 -12.00 12.23
N LEU A 528 13.71 -11.22 11.95
CA LEU A 528 13.63 -9.98 11.16
C LEU A 528 13.09 -10.21 9.73
N SER A 529 13.41 -11.36 9.13
CA SER A 529 12.89 -11.80 7.83
C SER A 529 11.57 -12.59 7.90
N SER A 530 11.06 -12.85 9.12
CA SER A 530 9.86 -13.66 9.41
C SER A 530 9.88 -15.07 8.80
N ASP A 531 11.06 -15.69 8.70
CA ASP A 531 11.29 -16.98 8.05
C ASP A 531 12.15 -17.91 8.94
N LEU A 532 11.58 -18.28 10.11
CA LEU A 532 12.29 -19.03 11.15
C LEU A 532 12.69 -20.45 10.72
N ARG A 533 11.93 -21.08 9.81
CA ARG A 533 12.12 -22.42 9.21
C ARG A 533 12.31 -23.63 10.15
N ILE A 534 12.41 -23.47 11.48
CA ILE A 534 12.57 -24.58 12.46
C ILE A 534 11.38 -25.55 12.55
N GLY A 535 10.36 -25.41 11.71
CA GLY A 535 9.20 -26.32 11.66
C GLY A 535 8.18 -26.14 12.78
N LEU A 536 8.26 -25.05 13.55
CA LEU A 536 7.16 -24.60 14.41
C LEU A 536 6.07 -23.87 13.61
N LYS A 537 4.89 -23.77 14.21
CA LYS A 537 3.75 -22.93 13.83
C LYS A 537 3.02 -22.48 15.09
N GLU A 538 2.22 -21.43 15.01
CA GLU A 538 1.35 -20.94 16.10
C GLU A 538 0.71 -22.09 16.92
N GLY A 539 0.04 -23.03 16.26
CA GLY A 539 -0.62 -24.16 16.94
C GLY A 539 0.28 -25.18 17.65
N LEU A 540 1.60 -25.16 17.41
CA LEU A 540 2.59 -25.93 18.19
C LEU A 540 3.09 -25.14 19.40
N VAL A 541 3.10 -23.80 19.31
CA VAL A 541 3.36 -22.91 20.44
C VAL A 541 2.17 -22.95 21.41
N GLU A 542 0.93 -22.99 20.91
CA GLU A 542 -0.28 -23.23 21.73
C GLU A 542 -0.23 -24.58 22.46
N GLU A 543 0.23 -25.65 21.79
CA GLU A 543 0.46 -26.96 22.42
C GLU A 543 1.57 -26.91 23.49
N ALA A 544 2.65 -26.17 23.25
CA ALA A 544 3.73 -26.02 24.21
C ALA A 544 3.33 -25.16 25.44
N ILE A 545 2.53 -24.11 25.26
CA ILE A 545 1.97 -23.31 26.37
C ILE A 545 1.03 -24.17 27.23
N SER A 546 0.15 -24.95 26.59
CA SER A 546 -0.73 -25.92 27.27
C SER A 546 0.08 -26.94 28.09
N GLN A 547 1.17 -27.48 27.52
CA GLN A 547 2.04 -28.44 28.21
C GLN A 547 2.92 -27.78 29.30
N ALA A 548 3.36 -26.54 29.12
CA ALA A 548 4.24 -25.83 30.07
C ALA A 548 3.52 -25.50 31.37
N PHE A 549 2.28 -25.01 31.28
CA PHE A 549 1.53 -24.47 32.43
C PHE A 549 0.35 -25.35 32.85
N HIS A 550 0.26 -26.57 32.31
CA HIS A 550 -0.78 -27.57 32.59
C HIS A 550 -2.22 -27.07 32.33
N ALA A 551 -2.38 -26.19 31.34
CA ALA A 551 -3.67 -25.62 30.96
C ALA A 551 -4.34 -26.41 29.83
N PRO A 552 -5.68 -26.54 29.77
CA PRO A 552 -6.36 -27.21 28.67
C PRO A 552 -6.07 -26.55 27.31
N LEU A 553 -5.74 -27.36 26.31
CA LEU A 553 -5.39 -26.87 24.97
C LEU A 553 -6.55 -26.15 24.26
N SER A 554 -7.79 -26.44 24.64
CA SER A 554 -8.99 -25.69 24.23
C SER A 554 -8.92 -24.22 24.67
N ASP A 555 -8.42 -23.99 25.87
CA ASP A 555 -8.57 -22.72 26.59
C ASP A 555 -7.41 -21.79 26.22
N VAL A 556 -6.21 -22.36 26.07
CA VAL A 556 -5.06 -21.68 25.43
C VAL A 556 -5.42 -21.23 24.02
N LYS A 557 -6.06 -22.10 23.22
CA LYS A 557 -6.54 -21.76 21.86
C LYS A 557 -7.62 -20.69 21.86
N ASN A 558 -8.53 -20.72 22.83
CA ASN A 558 -9.57 -19.71 22.97
C ASN A 558 -8.98 -18.34 23.37
N ALA A 559 -8.07 -18.32 24.36
CA ALA A 559 -7.41 -17.09 24.79
C ALA A 559 -6.55 -16.47 23.66
N ASN A 560 -5.75 -17.27 22.94
CA ASN A 560 -4.97 -16.77 21.79
C ASN A 560 -5.88 -16.20 20.69
N LEU A 561 -7.00 -16.88 20.41
CA LEU A 561 -8.01 -16.45 19.43
C LEU A 561 -8.70 -15.13 19.80
N LEU A 562 -8.90 -14.85 21.09
CA LEU A 562 -9.54 -13.62 21.58
C LEU A 562 -8.55 -12.45 21.73
N LEU A 563 -7.32 -12.75 22.15
CA LEU A 563 -6.28 -11.73 22.40
C LEU A 563 -5.47 -11.35 21.16
N GLY A 564 -5.40 -12.22 20.13
CA GLY A 564 -4.49 -12.06 18.98
C GLY A 564 -3.00 -12.06 19.37
N ASN A 565 -2.68 -12.50 20.59
CA ASN A 565 -1.37 -12.33 21.21
C ASN A 565 -1.01 -13.60 21.99
N ILE A 566 -0.15 -14.42 21.39
CA ILE A 566 0.29 -15.69 21.97
C ILE A 566 1.22 -15.48 23.17
N GLY A 567 1.95 -14.37 23.23
CA GLY A 567 2.77 -14.00 24.39
C GLY A 567 1.94 -13.62 25.61
N GLY A 568 0.91 -12.78 25.43
CA GLY A 568 -0.08 -12.48 26.47
C GLY A 568 -0.89 -13.72 26.88
N THR A 569 -1.13 -14.64 25.93
CA THR A 569 -1.75 -15.93 26.24
C THR A 569 -0.85 -16.83 27.09
N ALA A 570 0.47 -16.85 26.82
CA ALA A 570 1.44 -17.56 27.65
C ALA A 570 1.50 -16.98 29.07
N GLN A 571 1.48 -15.65 29.23
CA GLN A 571 1.39 -14.99 30.53
C GLN A 571 0.09 -15.35 31.28
N LEU A 572 -1.08 -15.33 30.61
CA LEU A 572 -2.34 -15.78 31.25
C LEU A 572 -2.34 -17.27 31.57
N ALA A 573 -1.67 -18.13 30.79
CA ALA A 573 -1.50 -19.54 31.13
C ALA A 573 -0.62 -19.73 32.37
N GLN A 574 0.53 -19.04 32.43
CA GLN A 574 1.44 -19.03 33.58
C GLN A 574 0.74 -18.54 34.86
N ALA A 575 -0.07 -17.49 34.75
CA ALA A 575 -0.88 -16.93 35.84
C ALA A 575 -2.16 -17.74 36.17
N ARG A 576 -2.48 -18.79 35.39
CA ARG A 576 -3.74 -19.57 35.47
C ARG A 576 -5.02 -18.73 35.28
N GLN A 577 -4.94 -17.66 34.49
CA GLN A 577 -6.00 -16.66 34.26
C GLN A 577 -6.57 -16.69 32.83
N LEU A 578 -6.41 -17.78 32.07
CA LEU A 578 -6.90 -17.88 30.67
C LEU A 578 -8.40 -17.52 30.49
N ALA A 579 -9.23 -17.71 31.52
CA ALA A 579 -10.64 -17.34 31.53
C ALA A 579 -10.90 -15.81 31.53
N SER A 580 -9.91 -14.96 31.84
CA SER A 580 -10.03 -13.50 31.73
C SER A 580 -9.79 -12.97 30.31
N ALA A 581 -9.35 -13.83 29.37
CA ALA A 581 -9.16 -13.46 27.98
C ALA A 581 -10.49 -13.05 27.34
N THR A 582 -10.56 -11.81 26.86
CA THR A 582 -11.74 -11.20 26.24
C THR A 582 -11.40 -10.71 24.82
N LEU A 583 -12.43 -10.50 24.00
CA LEU A 583 -12.26 -9.89 22.68
C LEU A 583 -11.83 -8.43 22.87
N VAL A 584 -10.61 -8.11 22.42
CA VAL A 584 -10.08 -6.73 22.45
C VAL A 584 -10.33 -6.05 21.09
N PRO A 585 -10.98 -4.87 21.03
CA PRO A 585 -11.17 -4.13 19.78
C PRO A 585 -9.85 -3.81 19.05
N PHE A 586 -9.96 -3.61 17.73
CA PHE A 586 -8.82 -3.50 16.79
C PHE A 586 -7.92 -4.75 16.72
N ARG A 587 -8.41 -5.90 17.23
CA ARG A 587 -7.81 -7.22 17.03
C ARG A 587 -8.85 -8.11 16.34
N PRO A 588 -8.78 -8.29 15.01
CA PRO A 588 -9.79 -9.04 14.27
C PRO A 588 -9.69 -10.53 14.60
N ILE A 589 -10.80 -11.13 15.04
CA ILE A 589 -10.83 -12.55 15.37
C ILE A 589 -11.10 -13.39 14.11
N LYS A 590 -10.70 -14.66 14.11
CA LYS A 590 -10.95 -15.56 12.97
C LYS A 590 -12.48 -15.69 12.76
N TYR A 591 -13.01 -15.35 11.59
CA TYR A 591 -14.46 -15.36 11.32
C TYR A 591 -15.13 -16.73 11.56
N MET A 592 -16.38 -16.74 12.06
CA MET A 592 -17.23 -17.94 12.08
C MET A 592 -17.57 -18.41 10.66
N LEU A 593 -17.49 -19.72 10.40
CA LEU A 593 -17.61 -20.32 9.07
C LEU A 593 -18.92 -21.11 8.93
N ALA A 594 -19.64 -20.89 7.83
CA ALA A 594 -20.82 -21.67 7.48
C ALA A 594 -20.47 -22.94 6.67
N SER A 595 -21.22 -24.01 6.91
CA SER A 595 -21.13 -25.26 6.13
C SER A 595 -21.92 -25.15 4.82
N PRO A 596 -21.37 -25.60 3.68
CA PRO A 596 -22.10 -25.64 2.41
C PRO A 596 -23.12 -26.78 2.41
N GLU A 597 -24.33 -26.51 1.93
CA GLU A 597 -25.32 -27.53 1.60
C GLU A 597 -25.89 -27.25 0.20
N GLU A 598 -26.27 -28.31 -0.53
CA GLU A 598 -26.59 -28.22 -1.96
C GLU A 598 -28.10 -28.01 -2.22
N THR A 599 -28.97 -28.51 -1.33
CA THR A 599 -30.43 -28.39 -1.46
C THR A 599 -31.08 -27.82 -0.20
N ALA A 600 -32.25 -27.20 -0.39
CA ALA A 600 -33.11 -26.77 0.70
C ALA A 600 -33.64 -27.95 1.55
N ALA A 601 -33.74 -29.15 0.99
CA ALA A 601 -34.19 -30.35 1.69
C ALA A 601 -33.12 -30.89 2.66
N ASP A 602 -31.84 -30.89 2.26
CA ASP A 602 -30.73 -31.31 3.13
C ASP A 602 -30.56 -30.33 4.31
N ILE A 603 -30.66 -29.03 4.02
CA ILE A 603 -30.70 -27.97 5.05
C ILE A 603 -31.84 -28.25 6.04
N TRP A 604 -33.06 -28.44 5.54
CA TRP A 604 -34.23 -28.65 6.39
C TRP A 604 -34.12 -29.93 7.23
N LYS A 605 -33.58 -31.01 6.66
CA LYS A 605 -33.29 -32.25 7.39
C LYS A 605 -32.31 -32.00 8.55
N ARG A 606 -31.21 -31.27 8.30
CA ARG A 606 -30.25 -30.91 9.36
C ARG A 606 -30.84 -30.00 10.44
N VAL A 607 -31.70 -29.06 10.06
CA VAL A 607 -32.43 -28.21 11.02
C VAL A 607 -33.28 -29.08 11.95
N GLN A 608 -34.01 -30.06 11.40
CA GLN A 608 -34.74 -31.03 12.23
C GLN A 608 -33.83 -31.95 13.07
N GLU A 609 -32.58 -32.19 12.66
CA GLU A 609 -31.58 -32.89 13.48
C GLU A 609 -31.10 -32.01 14.65
N TRP A 610 -30.92 -30.69 14.46
CA TRP A 610 -30.59 -29.75 15.54
C TRP A 610 -31.68 -29.69 16.62
N SER A 611 -32.95 -29.63 16.22
CA SER A 611 -34.08 -29.62 17.15
C SER A 611 -34.22 -30.92 17.96
N ARG A 612 -33.68 -32.05 17.46
CA ARG A 612 -33.66 -33.33 18.17
C ARG A 612 -32.46 -33.44 19.12
N SER A 613 -31.26 -33.04 18.69
CA SER A 613 -30.06 -33.11 19.54
C SER A 613 -30.07 -32.12 20.72
N THR A 614 -30.80 -31.01 20.59
CA THR A 614 -31.05 -30.09 21.71
C THR A 614 -32.07 -30.61 22.73
N GLN A 615 -32.89 -31.62 22.37
CA GLN A 615 -33.80 -32.29 23.30
C GLN A 615 -33.13 -33.45 24.06
N SER A 616 -32.16 -34.15 23.45
CA SER A 616 -31.51 -35.32 24.06
C SER A 616 -30.58 -35.01 25.24
N ASN A 617 -30.15 -33.76 25.41
CA ASN A 617 -29.24 -33.35 26.49
C ASN A 617 -29.95 -32.99 27.82
N PHE A 618 -31.23 -33.32 27.95
CA PHE A 618 -32.02 -33.15 29.19
C PHE A 618 -32.42 -34.51 29.81
N GLY A 619 -31.54 -35.51 29.73
CA GLY A 619 -31.68 -36.80 30.38
C GLY A 619 -30.43 -37.19 31.18
N GLU A 620 -30.62 -37.45 32.48
CA GLU A 620 -29.72 -38.18 33.38
C GLU A 620 -28.25 -37.73 33.49
N GLU A 621 -27.99 -36.72 34.34
CA GLU A 621 -26.99 -36.82 35.42
C GLU A 621 -27.24 -35.71 36.48
N THR A 622 -27.32 -36.09 37.77
CA THR A 622 -27.53 -35.16 38.91
C THR A 622 -26.32 -35.16 39.83
N PRO A 623 -25.97 -34.00 40.43
CA PRO A 623 -26.25 -33.88 41.86
C PRO A 623 -26.70 -32.47 42.35
N LEU A 624 -27.76 -32.49 43.17
CA LEU A 624 -28.06 -31.71 44.40
C LEU A 624 -27.60 -30.24 44.61
N ASP A 625 -28.54 -29.47 45.19
CA ASP A 625 -28.42 -28.21 45.97
C ASP A 625 -27.83 -26.96 45.28
N GLU A 626 -28.40 -25.74 45.31
CA GLU A 626 -29.60 -25.17 45.97
C GLU A 626 -30.25 -24.06 45.04
N PRO A 627 -31.35 -23.33 45.39
CA PRO A 627 -32.37 -22.96 44.40
C PRO A 627 -32.38 -21.54 43.79
N SER A 628 -32.78 -21.52 42.51
CA SER A 628 -33.71 -20.56 41.86
C SER A 628 -33.36 -19.07 41.68
N ALA A 629 -33.03 -18.68 40.43
CA ALA A 629 -33.45 -17.42 39.80
C ALA A 629 -33.32 -17.46 38.26
N GLY A 630 -34.27 -18.10 37.55
CA GLY A 630 -34.26 -18.13 36.07
C GLY A 630 -35.28 -19.10 35.47
N LYS A 631 -36.50 -18.64 35.20
CA LYS A 631 -37.55 -19.49 34.60
C LYS A 631 -37.30 -19.69 33.10
N SER A 632 -37.59 -20.91 32.64
CA SER A 632 -37.35 -21.40 31.27
C SER A 632 -37.88 -20.48 30.16
N PHE A 633 -37.05 -20.31 29.12
CA PHE A 633 -37.42 -19.79 27.80
C PHE A 633 -37.00 -20.75 26.68
N HIS A 634 -37.35 -22.04 26.81
CA HIS A 634 -37.24 -23.01 25.72
C HIS A 634 -38.59 -23.23 25.01
N GLN A 635 -39.04 -22.19 24.29
CA GLN A 635 -40.12 -22.32 23.32
C GLN A 635 -39.53 -22.78 21.97
N GLN A 636 -40.29 -23.58 21.21
CA GLN A 636 -39.79 -24.29 20.02
C GLN A 636 -39.31 -23.34 18.91
N THR A 637 -38.02 -23.35 18.58
CA THR A 637 -37.49 -22.77 17.34
C THR A 637 -37.72 -23.73 16.16
N SER A 638 -38.99 -23.96 15.82
CA SER A 638 -39.39 -24.68 14.59
C SER A 638 -39.24 -23.83 13.31
N ALA A 639 -38.44 -22.75 13.37
CA ALA A 639 -38.11 -21.86 12.28
C ALA A 639 -36.62 -21.47 12.37
N VAL A 640 -35.93 -21.45 11.23
CA VAL A 640 -34.57 -20.91 11.11
C VAL A 640 -34.58 -19.48 10.60
N TRP A 641 -33.53 -18.74 10.91
CA TRP A 641 -33.32 -17.40 10.36
C TRP A 641 -32.59 -17.48 9.01
N ILE A 642 -33.16 -16.81 8.01
CA ILE A 642 -32.62 -16.71 6.66
C ILE A 642 -32.17 -15.26 6.41
N GLU A 643 -30.96 -15.12 5.89
CA GLU A 643 -30.41 -13.87 5.36
C GLU A 643 -29.90 -14.09 3.93
N ASP A 644 -29.88 -13.05 3.11
CA ASP A 644 -29.26 -13.12 1.79
C ASP A 644 -27.75 -13.36 1.92
N LYS A 645 -27.22 -14.34 1.16
CA LYS A 645 -25.77 -14.46 0.98
C LYS A 645 -25.34 -13.46 -0.08
N TYR A 646 -24.88 -12.29 0.34
CA TYR A 646 -24.34 -11.26 -0.55
C TYR A 646 -23.08 -11.70 -1.32
N ASP A 647 -22.75 -10.93 -2.37
CA ASP A 647 -21.56 -11.05 -3.22
C ASP A 647 -20.61 -9.87 -2.97
N GLY A 648 -19.77 -9.93 -1.93
CA GLY A 648 -18.98 -8.79 -1.47
C GLY A 648 -17.63 -9.14 -0.83
N ILE A 649 -17.16 -8.27 0.06
CA ILE A 649 -16.00 -8.52 0.93
C ILE A 649 -16.49 -8.66 2.37
N ARG A 650 -16.52 -9.87 2.90
CA ARG A 650 -16.72 -10.07 4.34
C ARG A 650 -15.61 -9.37 5.13
N ALA A 651 -16.03 -8.48 6.03
CA ALA A 651 -15.16 -7.62 6.81
C ALA A 651 -15.61 -7.53 8.28
N GLN A 652 -14.65 -7.29 9.16
CA GLN A 652 -14.87 -6.93 10.56
C GLN A 652 -14.71 -5.42 10.71
N LEU A 653 -15.73 -4.74 11.23
CA LEU A 653 -15.70 -3.30 11.53
C LEU A 653 -15.58 -3.12 13.05
N HIS A 654 -14.47 -2.53 13.50
CA HIS A 654 -14.21 -2.20 14.91
C HIS A 654 -14.25 -0.68 15.09
N LYS A 655 -14.93 -0.21 16.15
CA LYS A 655 -15.05 1.20 16.52
C LYS A 655 -14.93 1.34 18.04
N VAL A 656 -14.01 2.16 18.52
CA VAL A 656 -13.91 2.57 19.94
C VAL A 656 -13.45 4.02 20.00
N GLY A 657 -14.20 4.90 20.67
CA GLY A 657 -13.99 6.34 20.59
C GLY A 657 -13.99 6.81 19.13
N ASP A 658 -13.00 7.61 18.73
CA ASP A 658 -12.84 8.10 17.36
C ASP A 658 -12.02 7.15 16.45
N ARG A 659 -11.48 6.06 17.01
CA ARG A 659 -10.73 5.07 16.23
C ARG A 659 -11.68 4.09 15.56
N VAL A 660 -11.54 3.94 14.24
CA VAL A 660 -12.23 2.97 13.41
C VAL A 660 -11.21 2.12 12.66
N ALA A 661 -11.47 0.82 12.52
CA ALA A 661 -10.71 -0.03 11.60
C ALA A 661 -11.62 -1.06 10.91
N LEU A 662 -11.34 -1.32 9.63
CA LEU A 662 -11.95 -2.37 8.83
C LEU A 662 -10.91 -3.45 8.55
N TYR A 663 -11.22 -4.70 8.89
CA TYR A 663 -10.37 -5.86 8.61
C TYR A 663 -11.02 -6.74 7.55
N SER A 664 -10.23 -7.11 6.55
CA SER A 664 -10.64 -7.99 5.45
C SER A 664 -10.88 -9.43 5.89
N ARG A 665 -11.29 -10.27 4.94
CA ARG A 665 -11.49 -11.71 5.12
C ARG A 665 -10.26 -12.44 5.67
N ASP A 666 -9.06 -11.99 5.29
CA ASP A 666 -7.78 -12.56 5.72
C ASP A 666 -7.19 -11.83 6.95
N LEU A 667 -8.03 -11.11 7.70
CA LEU A 667 -7.72 -10.34 8.92
C LEU A 667 -6.74 -9.16 8.71
N LYS A 668 -6.28 -8.91 7.48
CA LYS A 668 -5.52 -7.70 7.13
C LYS A 668 -6.40 -6.46 7.21
N GLU A 669 -5.87 -5.38 7.76
CA GLU A 669 -6.55 -4.09 7.77
C GLU A 669 -6.69 -3.52 6.34
N ILE A 670 -7.85 -2.93 6.05
CA ILE A 670 -8.26 -2.34 4.77
C ILE A 670 -8.92 -0.96 4.92
N THR A 671 -8.86 -0.36 6.12
CA THR A 671 -9.50 0.91 6.49
C THR A 671 -9.24 2.03 5.46
N THR A 672 -8.00 2.17 5.00
CA THR A 672 -7.57 3.19 4.02
C THR A 672 -8.19 3.01 2.62
N THR A 673 -8.68 1.81 2.28
CA THR A 673 -9.37 1.52 1.00
C THR A 673 -10.87 1.85 1.05
N PHE A 674 -11.42 2.02 2.27
CA PHE A 674 -12.85 2.14 2.55
C PHE A 674 -13.12 3.26 3.59
N LEU A 675 -12.45 4.40 3.44
CA LEU A 675 -12.65 5.57 4.31
C LEU A 675 -14.08 6.11 4.24
N ASP A 676 -14.76 5.93 3.10
CA ASP A 676 -16.19 6.19 2.91
C ASP A 676 -17.12 5.27 3.73
N LEU A 677 -16.59 4.21 4.33
CA LEU A 677 -17.27 3.40 5.35
C LEU A 677 -16.74 3.69 6.77
N ALA A 678 -15.45 4.02 6.89
CA ALA A 678 -14.84 4.31 8.19
C ALA A 678 -15.26 5.67 8.77
N ASP A 679 -15.37 6.71 7.94
CA ASP A 679 -15.69 8.07 8.38
C ASP A 679 -17.14 8.19 8.90
N PRO A 680 -18.18 7.63 8.24
CA PRO A 680 -19.53 7.57 8.82
C PRO A 680 -19.60 6.69 10.08
N ALA A 681 -18.82 5.60 10.14
CA ALA A 681 -18.77 4.74 11.32
C ALA A 681 -18.12 5.43 12.54
N ARG A 682 -17.17 6.34 12.32
CA ARG A 682 -16.55 7.15 13.39
C ARG A 682 -17.57 8.02 14.11
N ALA A 683 -18.48 8.63 13.35
CA ALA A 683 -19.52 9.51 13.87
C ALA A 683 -20.64 8.81 14.68
N LEU A 684 -20.61 7.47 14.81
CA LEU A 684 -21.58 6.74 15.62
C LEU A 684 -21.24 6.85 17.13
N PRO A 685 -22.21 7.13 18.00
CA PRO A 685 -21.97 7.37 19.43
C PRO A 685 -21.71 6.09 20.25
N PHE A 686 -21.56 4.94 19.59
CA PHE A 686 -21.45 3.63 20.21
C PHE A 686 -20.14 2.95 19.84
N ASP A 687 -19.59 2.17 20.77
CA ASP A 687 -18.38 1.39 20.56
C ASP A 687 -18.74 -0.09 20.35
N PHE A 688 -18.21 -0.69 19.28
CA PHE A 688 -18.66 -2.00 18.79
C PHE A 688 -17.58 -2.75 17.98
N VAL A 689 -17.80 -4.06 17.82
CA VAL A 689 -17.15 -4.89 16.81
C VAL A 689 -18.23 -5.68 16.06
N LEU A 690 -18.27 -5.53 14.73
CA LEU A 690 -19.29 -6.08 13.84
C LEU A 690 -18.70 -7.06 12.82
N ASP A 691 -19.48 -8.06 12.44
CA ASP A 691 -19.21 -8.95 11.31
C ASP A 691 -20.24 -8.64 10.21
N GLY A 692 -19.76 -8.33 9.00
CA GLY A 692 -20.60 -7.83 7.91
C GLY A 692 -19.97 -8.03 6.55
N GLU A 693 -20.69 -7.65 5.51
CA GLU A 693 -20.21 -7.68 4.12
C GLU A 693 -20.13 -6.25 3.56
N ILE A 694 -18.97 -5.86 3.01
CA ILE A 694 -18.85 -4.66 2.18
C ILE A 694 -19.38 -4.98 0.79
N LEU A 695 -20.38 -4.23 0.36
CA LEU A 695 -21.02 -4.34 -0.96
C LEU A 695 -20.71 -3.08 -1.78
N ALA A 696 -20.53 -3.24 -3.10
CA ALA A 696 -20.72 -2.12 -4.02
C ALA A 696 -22.23 -1.94 -4.26
N ILE A 697 -22.71 -0.70 -4.36
CA ILE A 697 -24.15 -0.39 -4.47
C ILE A 697 -24.44 0.68 -5.55
N LYS A 698 -25.64 0.63 -6.12
CA LYS A 698 -26.17 1.63 -7.05
C LYS A 698 -27.66 1.85 -6.78
N GLY A 699 -27.96 2.92 -6.03
CA GLY A 699 -29.25 3.03 -5.34
C GLY A 699 -29.42 1.86 -4.36
N ASP A 700 -30.64 1.33 -4.24
CA ASP A 700 -30.97 0.25 -3.30
C ASP A 700 -30.53 -1.16 -3.76
N ARG A 701 -29.70 -1.26 -4.82
CA ARG A 701 -29.25 -2.54 -5.38
C ARG A 701 -27.75 -2.76 -5.15
N ALA A 702 -27.41 -3.94 -4.65
CA ALA A 702 -26.03 -4.43 -4.64
C ALA A 702 -25.56 -4.70 -6.08
N LEU A 703 -24.30 -4.34 -6.35
CA LEU A 703 -23.60 -4.63 -7.60
C LEU A 703 -22.75 -5.92 -7.44
N PRO A 704 -22.48 -6.65 -8.54
CA PRO A 704 -21.58 -7.80 -8.48
C PRO A 704 -20.19 -7.44 -7.96
N PHE A 705 -19.57 -8.36 -7.21
CA PHE A 705 -18.23 -8.20 -6.63
C PHE A 705 -17.15 -7.80 -7.65
N ALA A 706 -17.32 -8.09 -8.95
CA ALA A 706 -16.41 -7.63 -10.00
C ALA A 706 -16.23 -6.10 -10.05
N GLU A 707 -17.28 -5.34 -9.70
CA GLU A 707 -17.18 -3.88 -9.54
C GLU A 707 -16.37 -3.52 -8.29
N LEU A 708 -16.63 -4.21 -7.18
CA LEU A 708 -15.88 -4.04 -5.93
C LEU A 708 -14.38 -4.44 -6.08
N GLN A 709 -14.05 -5.35 -6.98
CA GLN A 709 -12.65 -5.68 -7.33
C GLN A 709 -11.91 -4.51 -7.98
N ARG A 710 -12.59 -3.56 -8.63
CA ARG A 710 -11.95 -2.33 -9.15
C ARG A 710 -11.41 -1.45 -8.00
N ARG A 711 -12.00 -1.52 -6.80
CA ARG A 711 -11.41 -0.92 -5.58
C ARG A 711 -10.25 -1.73 -5.00
N LEU A 712 -10.29 -3.06 -5.08
CA LEU A 712 -9.26 -3.93 -4.49
C LEU A 712 -7.96 -4.07 -5.30
N GLY A 713 -7.98 -3.79 -6.61
CA GLY A 713 -6.81 -3.94 -7.49
C GLY A 713 -5.73 -2.86 -7.35
N ARG A 714 -5.88 -1.93 -6.40
CA ARG A 714 -5.08 -0.72 -6.24
C ARG A 714 -3.65 -0.98 -5.74
N ARG A 715 -2.78 0.00 -5.97
CA ARG A 715 -1.56 0.20 -5.19
C ARG A 715 -1.76 1.41 -4.27
N GLU A 716 -0.93 1.55 -3.23
CA GLU A 716 -0.97 2.72 -2.36
C GLU A 716 -0.66 3.99 -3.17
N GLY A 717 -1.69 4.82 -3.39
CA GLY A 717 -1.62 6.02 -4.24
C GLY A 717 -3.00 6.45 -4.79
N ASP A 718 -3.89 5.49 -5.08
CA ASP A 718 -5.20 5.74 -5.71
C ASP A 718 -6.26 6.31 -4.73
N LEU A 719 -6.01 7.51 -4.19
CA LEU A 719 -6.89 8.20 -3.22
C LEU A 719 -8.24 8.66 -3.80
N PHE A 720 -8.33 8.84 -5.12
CA PHE A 720 -9.38 9.64 -5.76
C PHE A 720 -10.60 8.84 -6.30
N LEU A 721 -10.50 7.51 -6.47
CA LEU A 721 -11.63 6.66 -6.88
C LEU A 721 -12.58 6.29 -5.70
N GLY A 722 -12.81 7.21 -4.76
CA GLY A 722 -13.76 7.02 -3.66
C GLY A 722 -15.23 7.15 -4.08
N TRP A 723 -15.50 7.84 -5.19
CA TRP A 723 -16.86 8.25 -5.57
C TRP A 723 -17.45 7.53 -6.79
N GLU A 724 -16.64 6.88 -7.63
CA GLU A 724 -17.12 6.23 -8.88
C GLU A 724 -17.96 4.95 -8.64
N ILE A 725 -17.65 4.22 -7.56
CA ILE A 725 -18.35 2.97 -7.19
C ILE A 725 -18.72 3.09 -5.71
N PRO A 726 -19.92 3.59 -5.37
CA PRO A 726 -20.39 3.69 -3.98
C PRO A 726 -20.42 2.32 -3.28
N VAL A 727 -20.17 2.31 -1.97
CA VAL A 727 -20.13 1.09 -1.16
C VAL A 727 -20.96 1.24 0.12
N GLN A 728 -21.37 0.11 0.69
CA GLN A 728 -22.06 0.04 1.97
C GLN A 728 -21.57 -1.17 2.77
N PHE A 729 -21.38 -1.00 4.09
CA PHE A 729 -21.13 -2.10 5.02
C PHE A 729 -22.47 -2.61 5.56
N VAL A 730 -22.79 -3.87 5.29
CA VAL A 730 -24.03 -4.52 5.75
C VAL A 730 -23.68 -5.51 6.87
N ALA A 731 -23.94 -5.12 8.12
CA ALA A 731 -23.68 -5.96 9.29
C ALA A 731 -24.70 -7.09 9.45
N PHE A 732 -24.23 -8.29 9.81
CA PHE A 732 -25.07 -9.46 10.09
C PHE A 732 -24.78 -10.14 11.44
N ASP A 733 -23.78 -9.66 12.20
CA ASP A 733 -23.56 -10.07 13.59
C ASP A 733 -22.82 -8.99 14.41
N LEU A 734 -22.94 -9.08 15.74
CA LEU A 734 -22.30 -8.21 16.73
C LEU A 734 -21.43 -9.06 17.66
N LEU A 735 -20.12 -8.79 17.67
CA LEU A 735 -19.11 -9.60 18.35
C LEU A 735 -18.73 -9.03 19.72
N TRP A 736 -18.79 -7.71 19.88
CA TRP A 736 -18.49 -6.96 21.10
C TRP A 736 -19.21 -5.61 21.06
N PHE A 737 -19.62 -5.09 22.22
CA PHE A 737 -20.35 -3.82 22.35
C PHE A 737 -20.10 -3.18 23.72
N ALA A 738 -19.76 -1.89 23.75
CA ALA A 738 -19.67 -1.05 24.95
C ALA A 738 -18.92 -1.70 26.13
N GLY A 739 -17.77 -2.34 25.86
CA GLY A 739 -16.94 -3.03 26.86
C GLY A 739 -17.13 -4.55 26.93
N GLU A 740 -18.28 -5.07 26.49
CA GLU A 740 -18.68 -6.45 26.71
C GLU A 740 -18.50 -7.34 25.45
N SER A 741 -18.01 -8.57 25.63
CA SER A 741 -17.95 -9.59 24.58
C SER A 741 -19.31 -10.24 24.35
N TYR A 742 -19.78 -10.26 23.09
CA TYR A 742 -21.08 -10.84 22.72
C TYR A 742 -20.97 -12.26 22.17
N LEU A 743 -19.76 -12.78 21.92
CA LEU A 743 -19.54 -14.08 21.25
C LEU A 743 -20.31 -15.25 21.87
N ASN A 744 -20.29 -15.36 23.20
CA ASN A 744 -20.92 -16.44 23.95
C ASN A 744 -22.45 -16.26 24.13
N LYS A 745 -23.03 -15.15 23.64
CA LYS A 745 -24.48 -14.91 23.70
C LYS A 745 -25.16 -15.52 22.47
N PRO A 746 -26.39 -16.07 22.58
CA PRO A 746 -27.16 -16.58 21.44
C PRO A 746 -27.34 -15.54 20.33
N LEU A 747 -27.41 -15.98 19.07
CA LEU A 747 -27.54 -15.11 17.89
C LEU A 747 -28.72 -14.13 18.03
N GLN A 748 -29.86 -14.57 18.58
CA GLN A 748 -31.00 -13.69 18.84
C GLN A 748 -30.66 -12.51 19.77
N VAL A 749 -29.77 -12.71 20.76
CA VAL A 749 -29.33 -11.64 21.68
C VAL A 749 -28.32 -10.71 21.00
N ARG A 750 -27.35 -11.28 20.25
CA ARG A 750 -26.38 -10.48 19.47
C ARG A 750 -27.10 -9.62 18.43
N ARG A 751 -28.12 -10.17 17.77
CA ARG A 751 -28.97 -9.46 16.82
C ARG A 751 -29.81 -8.38 17.49
N ALA A 752 -30.50 -8.65 18.60
CA ALA A 752 -31.28 -7.66 19.33
C ALA A 752 -30.44 -6.49 19.90
N ALA A 753 -29.12 -6.68 20.05
CA ALA A 753 -28.18 -5.60 20.35
C ALA A 753 -27.68 -4.88 19.08
N LEU A 754 -27.38 -5.60 17.99
CA LEU A 754 -27.07 -5.02 16.67
C LEU A 754 -28.17 -4.06 16.19
N GLU A 755 -29.44 -4.41 16.38
CA GLU A 755 -30.59 -3.61 15.95
C GLU A 755 -30.80 -2.32 16.74
N ARG A 756 -30.02 -2.09 17.80
CA ARG A 756 -29.95 -0.81 18.53
C ARG A 756 -28.98 0.19 17.87
N LEU A 757 -28.10 -0.28 16.99
CA LEU A 757 -27.17 0.57 16.22
C LEU A 757 -27.92 1.24 15.06
N THR A 758 -28.65 2.31 15.38
CA THR A 758 -29.33 3.15 14.38
C THR A 758 -28.33 3.74 13.37
N SER A 759 -28.81 4.02 12.16
CA SER A 759 -28.03 4.57 11.03
C SER A 759 -26.97 3.64 10.42
N LEU A 760 -26.83 2.39 10.91
CA LEU A 760 -25.96 1.38 10.30
C LEU A 760 -26.78 0.37 9.48
N ALA A 761 -26.32 0.03 8.27
CA ALA A 761 -27.01 -0.91 7.39
C ALA A 761 -26.82 -2.36 7.89
N ARG A 762 -27.93 -3.11 7.94
CA ARG A 762 -27.98 -4.48 8.50
C ARG A 762 -28.62 -5.45 7.52
N SER A 763 -28.21 -6.73 7.61
CA SER A 763 -28.86 -7.82 6.90
C SER A 763 -30.35 -7.89 7.24
N GLN A 764 -31.19 -8.19 6.25
CA GLN A 764 -32.59 -8.50 6.50
C GLN A 764 -32.72 -9.96 6.90
N ILE A 765 -33.46 -10.21 7.99
CA ILE A 765 -33.74 -11.55 8.50
C ILE A 765 -35.18 -11.89 8.14
N THR A 766 -35.35 -13.05 7.50
CA THR A 766 -36.63 -13.73 7.30
C THR A 766 -36.63 -15.05 8.08
N GLN A 767 -37.80 -15.68 8.23
CA GLN A 767 -37.92 -16.97 8.89
C GLN A 767 -38.43 -18.02 7.91
N ALA A 768 -38.03 -19.28 8.10
CA ALA A 768 -38.57 -20.41 7.35
C ALA A 768 -38.76 -21.64 8.25
N SER A 769 -39.92 -22.28 8.09
CA SER A 769 -40.37 -23.50 8.77
C SER A 769 -40.53 -24.70 7.81
N SER A 770 -40.01 -24.61 6.58
CA SER A 770 -39.95 -25.73 5.64
C SER A 770 -38.84 -25.59 4.60
N ALA A 771 -38.49 -26.70 3.95
CA ALA A 771 -37.64 -26.72 2.77
C ALA A 771 -38.22 -25.91 1.59
N VAL A 772 -39.55 -25.81 1.49
CA VAL A 772 -40.23 -25.06 0.42
C VAL A 772 -40.05 -23.56 0.61
N GLU A 773 -40.15 -23.07 1.85
CA GLU A 773 -39.87 -21.67 2.21
C GLU A 773 -38.39 -21.32 1.99
N ILE A 774 -37.45 -22.22 2.33
CA ILE A 774 -36.01 -22.04 2.06
C ILE A 774 -35.75 -21.92 0.55
N GLU A 775 -36.38 -22.75 -0.28
CA GLU A 775 -36.22 -22.70 -1.74
C GLU A 775 -36.87 -21.44 -2.36
N ALA A 776 -38.04 -21.03 -1.86
CA ALA A 776 -38.70 -19.78 -2.28
C ALA A 776 -37.89 -18.53 -1.88
N ALA A 777 -37.35 -18.50 -0.65
CA ALA A 777 -36.45 -17.44 -0.20
C ALA A 777 -35.15 -17.43 -1.00
N PHE A 778 -34.63 -18.61 -1.39
CA PHE A 778 -33.46 -18.72 -2.26
C PHE A 778 -33.73 -18.12 -3.63
N ALA A 779 -34.85 -18.46 -4.28
CA ALA A 779 -35.25 -17.85 -5.55
C ALA A 779 -35.37 -16.32 -5.42
N ALA A 780 -36.04 -15.80 -4.39
CA ALA A 780 -36.14 -14.36 -4.18
C ALA A 780 -34.76 -13.67 -3.96
N ALA A 781 -33.80 -14.34 -3.29
CA ALA A 781 -32.43 -13.86 -3.17
C ALA A 781 -31.65 -13.95 -4.50
N ARG A 782 -31.93 -14.98 -5.33
CA ARG A 782 -31.39 -15.09 -6.69
C ARG A 782 -31.80 -13.92 -7.57
N ASP A 783 -33.06 -13.48 -7.46
CA ASP A 783 -33.65 -12.38 -8.24
C ASP A 783 -33.16 -11.00 -7.78
N ARG A 784 -32.82 -10.85 -6.50
CA ARG A 784 -32.10 -9.67 -5.96
C ARG A 784 -30.62 -9.59 -6.39
N GLY A 785 -30.11 -10.60 -7.10
CA GLY A 785 -28.73 -10.66 -7.59
C GLY A 785 -27.70 -11.22 -6.61
N ASN A 786 -28.10 -11.54 -5.38
CA ASN A 786 -27.22 -12.10 -4.35
C ASN A 786 -26.77 -13.54 -4.71
N GLU A 787 -25.73 -14.08 -4.04
CA GLU A 787 -25.19 -15.42 -4.37
C GLU A 787 -26.16 -16.57 -4.04
N GLY A 788 -26.96 -16.42 -2.99
CA GLY A 788 -27.81 -17.47 -2.43
C GLY A 788 -28.29 -17.10 -1.03
N LEU A 789 -28.36 -18.06 -0.11
CA LEU A 789 -28.80 -17.82 1.27
C LEU A 789 -27.74 -18.18 2.32
N MET A 790 -27.78 -17.46 3.43
CA MET A 790 -27.25 -17.86 4.73
C MET A 790 -28.41 -18.32 5.61
N ILE A 791 -28.29 -19.49 6.22
CA ILE A 791 -29.30 -20.06 7.13
C ILE A 791 -28.65 -20.22 8.50
N LYS A 792 -29.25 -19.64 9.54
CA LYS A 792 -28.68 -19.55 10.89
C LYS A 792 -29.66 -20.07 11.95
N ASP A 793 -29.12 -20.81 12.92
CA ASP A 793 -29.78 -21.13 14.19
C ASP A 793 -29.84 -19.88 15.11
N PRO A 794 -31.03 -19.40 15.52
CA PRO A 794 -31.19 -18.26 16.42
C PRO A 794 -30.60 -18.47 17.83
N ALA A 795 -30.47 -19.72 18.28
CA ALA A 795 -29.88 -20.06 19.58
C ALA A 795 -28.34 -20.06 19.57
N SER A 796 -27.72 -20.13 18.39
CA SER A 796 -26.28 -20.38 18.25
C SER A 796 -25.38 -19.26 18.80
N ILE A 797 -24.33 -19.64 19.53
CA ILE A 797 -23.21 -18.75 19.88
C ILE A 797 -22.31 -18.49 18.66
N TYR A 798 -21.52 -17.41 18.69
CA TYR A 798 -20.54 -17.15 17.64
C TYR A 798 -19.27 -17.99 17.91
N THR A 799 -18.92 -18.90 17.00
CA THR A 799 -17.73 -19.75 17.13
C THR A 799 -16.62 -19.28 16.19
N PRO A 800 -15.64 -18.48 16.64
CA PRO A 800 -14.67 -17.86 15.74
C PRO A 800 -13.72 -18.92 15.15
N GLY A 801 -13.43 -18.81 13.85
CA GLY A 801 -12.53 -19.69 13.10
C GLY A 801 -13.05 -21.12 12.85
N ARG A 802 -14.13 -21.54 13.52
CA ARG A 802 -14.73 -22.87 13.40
C ARG A 802 -15.77 -22.91 12.29
N ARG A 803 -15.89 -24.07 11.64
CA ARG A 803 -17.02 -24.42 10.77
C ARG A 803 -17.95 -25.33 11.54
N GLY A 804 -19.07 -24.79 12.00
CA GLY A 804 -20.14 -25.55 12.65
C GLY A 804 -21.26 -25.91 11.68
N LEU A 805 -22.28 -26.59 12.19
CA LEU A 805 -23.54 -26.78 11.46
C LEU A 805 -24.49 -25.59 11.63
N ALA A 806 -24.50 -24.94 12.81
CA ALA A 806 -25.42 -23.86 13.17
C ALA A 806 -25.55 -22.69 12.16
N TRP A 807 -24.51 -22.47 11.32
CA TRP A 807 -24.60 -21.62 10.14
C TRP A 807 -24.42 -22.51 8.90
N LEU A 808 -25.44 -22.56 8.05
CA LEU A 808 -25.41 -23.20 6.73
C LEU A 808 -25.42 -22.13 5.64
N LYS A 809 -24.99 -22.49 4.43
CA LYS A 809 -25.11 -21.64 3.24
C LYS A 809 -25.63 -22.46 2.06
N LEU A 810 -26.70 -21.97 1.42
CA LEU A 810 -27.26 -22.55 0.21
C LEU A 810 -26.72 -21.80 -1.00
N LYS A 811 -26.01 -22.50 -1.88
CA LYS A 811 -25.58 -21.99 -3.18
C LYS A 811 -25.63 -23.09 -4.22
N LYS A 812 -26.39 -22.86 -5.28
CA LYS A 812 -26.43 -23.73 -6.47
C LYS A 812 -25.46 -23.15 -7.51
N ALA A 813 -24.71 -24.02 -8.20
CA ALA A 813 -23.93 -23.61 -9.36
C ALA A 813 -24.88 -23.18 -10.49
N TYR A 814 -24.50 -22.18 -11.29
CA TYR A 814 -25.40 -21.63 -12.30
C TYR A 814 -25.40 -22.45 -13.60
N ALA A 815 -24.27 -23.08 -13.93
CA ALA A 815 -24.09 -24.01 -15.04
C ALA A 815 -22.80 -24.82 -14.85
N THR A 816 -22.66 -25.89 -15.64
CA THR A 816 -21.37 -26.49 -16.00
C THR A 816 -21.07 -26.25 -17.48
N LEU A 817 -19.79 -26.32 -17.86
CA LEU A 817 -19.35 -26.49 -19.25
C LEU A 817 -18.23 -27.53 -19.29
N ASP A 818 -18.25 -28.39 -20.29
CA ASP A 818 -17.19 -29.36 -20.56
C ASP A 818 -16.07 -28.68 -21.35
N CYS A 819 -14.89 -28.54 -20.76
CA CYS A 819 -13.75 -27.82 -21.34
C CYS A 819 -12.51 -28.73 -21.46
N VAL A 820 -11.70 -28.53 -22.50
CA VAL A 820 -10.42 -29.28 -22.65
C VAL A 820 -9.28 -28.57 -21.94
N VAL A 821 -8.40 -29.32 -21.28
CA VAL A 821 -7.14 -28.79 -20.71
C VAL A 821 -6.17 -28.45 -21.84
N VAL A 822 -5.57 -27.25 -21.80
CA VAL A 822 -4.56 -26.78 -22.78
C VAL A 822 -3.21 -26.42 -22.15
N GLY A 823 -3.18 -26.29 -20.81
CA GLY A 823 -1.94 -26.05 -20.06
C GLY A 823 -2.11 -26.35 -18.58
N VAL A 824 -1.02 -26.70 -17.91
CA VAL A 824 -1.02 -27.08 -16.49
C VAL A 824 0.18 -26.50 -15.75
N GLU A 825 0.04 -26.35 -14.43
CA GLU A 825 1.08 -25.79 -13.57
C GLU A 825 1.30 -26.62 -12.30
N TYR A 826 2.56 -26.65 -11.86
CA TYR A 826 2.92 -27.19 -10.56
C TYR A 826 2.34 -26.34 -9.42
N GLY A 827 1.72 -27.00 -8.44
CA GLY A 827 1.10 -26.36 -7.29
C GLY A 827 2.08 -25.64 -6.36
N GLN A 828 1.58 -25.17 -5.22
CA GLN A 828 2.37 -24.47 -4.20
C GLN A 828 2.32 -25.20 -2.85
N GLY A 829 3.28 -24.93 -1.98
CA GLY A 829 3.39 -25.54 -0.65
C GLY A 829 3.43 -27.07 -0.71
N LYS A 830 2.44 -27.75 -0.10
CA LYS A 830 2.33 -29.22 -0.12
C LYS A 830 2.25 -29.81 -1.54
N ARG A 831 1.61 -29.10 -2.49
CA ARG A 831 1.44 -29.56 -3.88
C ARG A 831 2.56 -29.09 -4.81
N LYS A 832 3.72 -28.65 -4.29
CA LYS A 832 4.84 -28.09 -5.08
C LYS A 832 5.42 -29.01 -6.17
N ALA A 833 5.19 -30.32 -6.05
CA ALA A 833 5.72 -31.39 -6.92
C ALA A 833 4.65 -32.05 -7.81
N VAL A 834 3.40 -31.57 -7.82
CA VAL A 834 2.31 -32.13 -8.64
C VAL A 834 1.62 -31.05 -9.49
N LEU A 835 1.24 -31.43 -10.70
CA LEU A 835 0.50 -30.59 -11.64
C LEU A 835 -0.96 -30.55 -11.19
N SER A 836 -1.36 -29.43 -10.62
CA SER A 836 -2.61 -29.30 -9.84
C SER A 836 -3.37 -27.99 -10.09
N LEU A 837 -2.90 -27.19 -11.04
CA LEU A 837 -3.55 -26.01 -11.60
C LEU A 837 -3.75 -26.29 -13.10
N TYR A 838 -4.99 -26.31 -13.59
CA TYR A 838 -5.34 -26.70 -14.96
C TYR A 838 -6.00 -25.53 -15.67
N THR A 839 -5.39 -25.06 -16.77
CA THR A 839 -5.91 -24.04 -17.69
C THR A 839 -6.67 -24.72 -18.81
N PHE A 840 -7.89 -24.27 -19.09
CA PHE A 840 -8.81 -24.95 -20.00
C PHE A 840 -9.49 -24.01 -21.00
N ALA A 841 -10.00 -24.60 -22.08
CA ALA A 841 -10.50 -23.92 -23.27
C ALA A 841 -11.83 -24.51 -23.77
N VAL A 842 -12.57 -23.67 -24.48
CA VAL A 842 -13.76 -24.00 -25.31
C VAL A 842 -13.40 -23.89 -26.79
N GLN A 843 -14.16 -24.54 -27.67
CA GLN A 843 -13.96 -24.39 -29.12
C GLN A 843 -14.67 -23.13 -29.64
N ASP A 844 -13.94 -22.28 -30.36
CA ASP A 844 -14.51 -21.24 -31.23
C ASP A 844 -15.10 -21.89 -32.48
N GLU A 845 -16.40 -21.76 -32.69
CA GLU A 845 -17.12 -22.41 -33.79
C GLU A 845 -16.70 -21.90 -35.17
N ALA A 846 -16.29 -20.62 -35.27
CA ALA A 846 -15.97 -19.96 -36.53
C ALA A 846 -14.52 -20.24 -36.96
N THR A 847 -13.58 -20.25 -36.01
CA THR A 847 -12.14 -20.50 -36.33
C THR A 847 -11.68 -21.92 -36.03
N ARG A 848 -12.51 -22.75 -35.37
CA ARG A 848 -12.18 -24.06 -34.78
C ARG A 848 -11.02 -24.06 -33.77
N GLN A 849 -10.49 -22.89 -33.42
CA GLN A 849 -9.41 -22.76 -32.44
C GLN A 849 -9.91 -22.99 -31.02
N LEU A 850 -9.05 -23.56 -30.18
CA LEU A 850 -9.28 -23.61 -28.74
C LEU A 850 -9.00 -22.24 -28.13
N LYS A 851 -9.98 -21.68 -27.43
CA LYS A 851 -9.88 -20.38 -26.77
C LYS A 851 -9.94 -20.56 -25.25
N THR A 852 -8.94 -20.06 -24.53
CA THR A 852 -8.90 -20.17 -23.07
C THR A 852 -10.06 -19.40 -22.44
N ILE A 853 -10.66 -19.95 -21.38
CA ILE A 853 -11.81 -19.33 -20.69
C ILE A 853 -11.72 -19.43 -19.16
N GLY A 854 -10.77 -20.19 -18.62
CA GLY A 854 -10.54 -20.24 -17.19
C GLY A 854 -9.40 -21.17 -16.78
N LYS A 855 -9.22 -21.25 -15.46
CA LYS A 855 -8.19 -22.08 -14.81
C LYS A 855 -8.67 -22.50 -13.43
N ALA A 856 -8.59 -23.79 -13.11
CA ALA A 856 -9.07 -24.36 -11.84
C ALA A 856 -7.98 -25.15 -11.10
N PHE A 857 -8.12 -25.26 -9.77
CA PHE A 857 -7.18 -25.96 -8.88
C PHE A 857 -7.88 -26.73 -7.74
N THR A 858 -9.21 -26.85 -7.83
CA THR A 858 -10.09 -27.49 -6.84
C THR A 858 -11.14 -28.34 -7.55
N GLY A 859 -11.48 -29.49 -6.98
CA GLY A 859 -12.44 -30.44 -7.53
C GLY A 859 -11.93 -31.88 -7.46
N LEU A 860 -10.68 -32.08 -7.88
CA LEU A 860 -10.05 -33.39 -7.94
C LEU A 860 -9.43 -33.83 -6.61
N THR A 861 -9.47 -35.14 -6.37
CA THR A 861 -8.75 -35.84 -5.29
C THR A 861 -7.23 -35.82 -5.51
N ASP A 862 -6.45 -36.08 -4.45
CA ASP A 862 -4.98 -36.17 -4.59
C ASP A 862 -4.54 -37.37 -5.45
N GLU A 863 -5.36 -38.42 -5.58
CA GLU A 863 -5.11 -39.56 -6.48
C GLU A 863 -5.31 -39.17 -7.96
N GLU A 864 -6.42 -38.50 -8.29
CA GLU A 864 -6.66 -37.99 -9.64
C GLU A 864 -5.59 -36.96 -10.06
N ILE A 865 -5.17 -36.09 -9.13
CA ILE A 865 -4.07 -35.14 -9.35
C ILE A 865 -2.75 -35.86 -9.63
N ALA A 866 -2.45 -36.96 -8.93
CA ALA A 866 -1.28 -37.78 -9.18
C ALA A 866 -1.36 -38.50 -10.55
N GLY A 867 -2.55 -38.98 -10.94
CA GLY A 867 -2.83 -39.54 -12.26
C GLY A 867 -2.62 -38.53 -13.39
N LEU A 868 -3.27 -37.37 -13.31
CA LEU A 868 -3.11 -36.29 -14.29
C LEU A 868 -1.69 -35.71 -14.31
N THR A 869 -0.97 -35.71 -13.18
CA THR A 869 0.45 -35.32 -13.16
C THR A 869 1.29 -36.25 -14.03
N LYS A 870 1.11 -37.57 -13.92
CA LYS A 870 1.82 -38.54 -14.78
C LYS A 870 1.45 -38.36 -16.26
N HIS A 871 0.16 -38.19 -16.54
CA HIS A 871 -0.37 -37.98 -17.90
C HIS A 871 0.23 -36.74 -18.57
N PHE A 872 0.08 -35.56 -17.96
CA PHE A 872 0.52 -34.31 -18.56
C PHE A 872 2.04 -34.15 -18.67
N LEU A 873 2.83 -34.85 -17.85
CA LEU A 873 4.28 -34.91 -18.04
C LEU A 873 4.69 -35.68 -19.31
N THR A 874 3.93 -36.69 -19.74
CA THR A 874 4.15 -37.37 -21.04
C THR A 874 3.51 -36.63 -22.22
N LYS A 875 2.62 -35.67 -21.96
CA LYS A 875 1.86 -34.89 -22.94
C LYS A 875 2.25 -33.41 -23.00
N THR A 876 3.43 -33.06 -22.49
CA THR A 876 3.96 -31.67 -22.53
C THR A 876 4.48 -31.34 -23.92
N VAL A 877 3.99 -30.24 -24.49
CA VAL A 877 4.40 -29.69 -25.79
C VAL A 877 5.43 -28.57 -25.62
N ILE A 878 5.25 -27.69 -24.62
CA ILE A 878 6.18 -26.59 -24.31
C ILE A 878 6.27 -26.42 -22.79
N GLN A 879 7.49 -26.30 -22.25
CA GLN A 879 7.72 -25.99 -20.83
C GLN A 879 8.23 -24.55 -20.65
N GLN A 880 7.57 -23.78 -19.78
CA GLN A 880 7.94 -22.41 -19.42
C GLN A 880 7.99 -22.29 -17.89
N GLY A 881 9.15 -22.61 -17.30
CA GLY A 881 9.36 -22.58 -15.86
C GLY A 881 8.48 -23.58 -15.12
N ARG A 882 7.41 -23.09 -14.46
CA ARG A 882 6.41 -23.92 -13.74
C ARG A 882 5.15 -24.24 -14.56
N TYR A 883 4.99 -23.62 -15.73
CA TYR A 883 3.89 -23.86 -16.67
C TYR A 883 4.31 -24.87 -17.74
N LEU A 884 3.38 -25.75 -18.11
CA LEU A 884 3.49 -26.72 -19.19
C LEU A 884 2.29 -26.52 -20.12
N GLN A 885 2.52 -26.18 -21.38
CA GLN A 885 1.52 -26.33 -22.43
C GLN A 885 1.43 -27.81 -22.80
N VAL A 886 0.22 -28.34 -22.93
CA VAL A 886 -0.02 -29.79 -23.11
C VAL A 886 -0.86 -30.08 -24.34
N GLU A 887 -0.81 -31.33 -24.82
CA GLU A 887 -1.75 -31.82 -25.82
C GLU A 887 -3.20 -31.76 -25.28
N PRO A 888 -4.17 -31.23 -26.05
CA PRO A 888 -5.55 -31.07 -25.60
C PRO A 888 -6.34 -32.37 -25.73
N ASP A 889 -6.04 -33.36 -24.89
CA ASP A 889 -6.68 -34.68 -24.88
C ASP A 889 -7.65 -34.92 -23.71
N THR A 890 -7.60 -34.08 -22.68
CA THR A 890 -8.30 -34.30 -21.40
C THR A 890 -9.46 -33.32 -21.24
N VAL A 891 -10.70 -33.82 -21.25
CA VAL A 891 -11.92 -33.03 -21.00
C VAL A 891 -12.28 -33.06 -19.51
N LEU A 892 -12.63 -31.89 -18.97
CA LEU A 892 -13.07 -31.68 -17.59
C LEU A 892 -14.45 -31.02 -17.59
N GLU A 893 -15.37 -31.50 -16.76
CA GLU A 893 -16.62 -30.79 -16.49
C GLU A 893 -16.34 -29.68 -15.47
N ILE A 894 -16.54 -28.43 -15.83
CA ILE A 894 -16.24 -27.26 -14.99
C ILE A 894 -17.53 -26.59 -14.53
N ALA A 895 -17.79 -26.59 -13.22
CA ALA A 895 -18.84 -25.77 -12.60
C ALA A 895 -18.30 -24.38 -12.28
N PHE A 896 -19.12 -23.34 -12.48
CA PHE A 896 -18.73 -21.95 -12.21
C PHE A 896 -19.90 -21.11 -11.67
N ASP A 897 -19.54 -19.98 -11.08
CA ASP A 897 -20.49 -19.03 -10.48
C ASP A 897 -21.01 -17.99 -11.49
N ALA A 898 -20.26 -17.67 -12.55
CA ALA A 898 -20.67 -16.80 -13.65
C ALA A 898 -19.68 -16.90 -14.83
N ILE A 899 -20.06 -16.40 -16.01
CA ILE A 899 -19.13 -16.03 -17.08
C ILE A 899 -19.22 -14.52 -17.32
N GLN A 900 -18.07 -13.86 -17.42
CA GLN A 900 -17.94 -12.40 -17.60
C GLN A 900 -16.92 -12.07 -18.70
N ALA A 901 -16.98 -10.85 -19.25
CA ALA A 901 -15.99 -10.39 -20.24
C ALA A 901 -14.57 -10.32 -19.64
N SER A 902 -13.54 -10.62 -20.44
CA SER A 902 -12.14 -10.68 -19.99
C SER A 902 -11.13 -10.49 -21.12
N SER A 903 -10.28 -9.48 -21.01
CA SER A 903 -9.10 -9.28 -21.88
C SER A 903 -7.93 -10.21 -21.58
N ARG A 904 -7.99 -11.02 -20.50
CA ARG A 904 -6.89 -11.91 -20.07
C ARG A 904 -6.95 -13.32 -20.68
N HIS A 905 -7.99 -13.63 -21.44
CA HIS A 905 -8.32 -14.96 -21.93
C HIS A 905 -8.64 -14.89 -23.42
N THR A 906 -8.19 -15.86 -24.23
CA THR A 906 -8.29 -15.75 -25.70
C THR A 906 -9.70 -15.93 -26.25
N SER A 907 -10.67 -16.31 -25.40
CA SER A 907 -12.10 -16.31 -25.71
C SER A 907 -12.77 -14.93 -25.61
N GLY A 908 -12.10 -13.95 -24.98
CA GLY A 908 -12.72 -12.70 -24.53
C GLY A 908 -13.60 -12.86 -23.28
N LEU A 909 -13.64 -14.06 -22.67
CA LEU A 909 -14.48 -14.41 -21.52
C LEU A 909 -13.68 -15.05 -20.39
N ALA A 910 -14.19 -14.97 -19.17
CA ALA A 910 -13.64 -15.65 -18.00
C ALA A 910 -14.74 -16.30 -17.15
N MET A 911 -14.54 -17.56 -16.77
CA MET A 911 -15.33 -18.19 -15.70
C MET A 911 -14.96 -17.64 -14.33
N ARG A 912 -15.96 -17.33 -13.51
CA ARG A 912 -15.79 -16.93 -12.10
C ARG A 912 -15.86 -18.14 -11.17
N PHE A 913 -14.86 -18.29 -10.31
CA PHE A 913 -14.67 -19.41 -9.38
C PHE A 913 -14.87 -20.82 -9.99
N PRO A 914 -14.21 -21.15 -11.12
CA PRO A 914 -14.33 -22.48 -11.74
C PRO A 914 -13.83 -23.60 -10.82
N ARG A 915 -14.60 -24.69 -10.74
CA ARG A 915 -14.28 -25.92 -10.01
C ARG A 915 -14.43 -27.10 -10.96
N ILE A 916 -13.52 -28.06 -10.88
CA ILE A 916 -13.66 -29.31 -11.62
C ILE A 916 -14.72 -30.15 -10.91
N VAL A 917 -15.75 -30.59 -11.63
CA VAL A 917 -16.77 -31.52 -11.11
C VAL A 917 -16.25 -32.95 -11.22
N ARG A 918 -15.72 -33.31 -12.40
CA ARG A 918 -15.15 -34.63 -12.72
C ARG A 918 -14.32 -34.57 -14.00
N ILE A 919 -13.49 -35.58 -14.22
CA ILE A 919 -12.82 -35.86 -15.49
C ILE A 919 -13.81 -36.55 -16.43
N ARG A 920 -14.06 -35.99 -17.61
CA ARG A 920 -15.02 -36.52 -18.60
C ARG A 920 -14.36 -37.48 -19.57
N LYS A 921 -14.07 -38.69 -19.06
CA LYS A 921 -13.53 -39.81 -19.86
C LYS A 921 -14.49 -40.31 -20.96
N ASP A 922 -15.73 -39.86 -20.89
CA ASP A 922 -16.83 -40.12 -21.82
C ASP A 922 -16.93 -39.11 -22.98
N LYS A 923 -16.11 -38.04 -22.99
CA LYS A 923 -16.12 -37.01 -24.04
C LYS A 923 -14.77 -36.84 -24.73
N SER A 924 -14.81 -36.65 -26.04
CA SER A 924 -13.67 -36.30 -26.89
C SER A 924 -13.51 -34.79 -27.08
N LEU A 925 -12.40 -34.38 -27.71
CA LEU A 925 -12.11 -32.98 -28.07
C LEU A 925 -13.20 -32.33 -28.94
N THR A 926 -13.96 -33.10 -29.70
CA THR A 926 -15.06 -32.61 -30.56
C THR A 926 -16.40 -32.42 -29.82
N GLU A 927 -16.47 -32.82 -28.55
CA GLU A 927 -17.69 -32.81 -27.73
C GLU A 927 -17.61 -31.83 -26.55
N ILE A 928 -16.55 -31.02 -26.49
CA ILE A 928 -16.44 -29.91 -25.55
C ILE A 928 -17.41 -28.79 -25.89
N ASP A 929 -17.75 -27.98 -24.89
CA ASP A 929 -18.58 -26.81 -25.10
C ASP A 929 -17.87 -25.71 -25.91
N THR A 930 -18.70 -24.85 -26.49
CA THR A 930 -18.28 -23.91 -27.52
C THR A 930 -18.37 -22.45 -27.06
N LEU A 931 -17.76 -21.54 -27.81
CA LEU A 931 -17.71 -20.13 -27.47
C LEU A 931 -19.09 -19.46 -27.53
N ALA A 932 -19.99 -19.82 -28.44
CA ALA A 932 -21.37 -19.32 -28.40
C ALA A 932 -22.18 -19.90 -27.23
N THR A 933 -21.92 -21.15 -26.82
CA THR A 933 -22.53 -21.72 -25.60
C THR A 933 -22.08 -20.97 -24.35
N ALA A 934 -20.78 -20.67 -24.23
CA ALA A 934 -20.27 -19.81 -23.16
C ALA A 934 -20.86 -18.38 -23.20
N ARG A 935 -21.03 -17.79 -24.39
CA ARG A 935 -21.67 -16.46 -24.55
C ARG A 935 -23.13 -16.43 -24.09
N LYS A 936 -23.90 -17.50 -24.32
CA LYS A 936 -25.29 -17.63 -23.82
C LYS A 936 -25.39 -17.64 -22.29
N LEU A 937 -24.30 -17.93 -21.59
CA LEU A 937 -24.23 -17.99 -20.13
C LEU A 937 -23.61 -16.72 -19.50
N VAL A 938 -23.27 -15.72 -20.32
CA VAL A 938 -22.97 -14.36 -19.85
C VAL A 938 -24.30 -13.68 -19.53
N LYS A 939 -24.50 -13.30 -18.27
CA LYS A 939 -25.65 -12.49 -17.86
C LYS A 939 -25.38 -11.01 -18.16
N ALA A 940 -26.46 -10.30 -18.51
CA ALA A 940 -26.50 -8.84 -18.61
C ALA A 940 -26.57 -8.18 -17.23
#